data_AF-A0A936KXX7-F1
#
_entry.id   AF-A0A936KXX7-F1
#
_cell.length_a   1.000
_cell.length_b   1.000
_cell.length_c   1.000
_cell.angle_alpha   90.00
_cell.angle_beta   90.00
_cell.angle_gamma   90.00
#
_symmetry.space_group_name_H-M   'P 1'
#
loop_
_entity.id
_entity.type
_entity.pdbx_description
1 polymer ?
#
loop_
_entity_poly.entity_id
_entity_poly.type
_entity_poly.pdbx_seq_one_letter_code
_entity_poly.pdbx_strand_id
1 'polypeptide(L)'
;MKKSYLLILLLLSSFLMFSKAVNKKTAIEVARNFMILKRPNAVNEILNIKENKVGEKIAFYIINFNKDGWIVISGDDQVTPILAYGLHGNLYDNDSTSVIKNFIKNSRSRVENLTLLKTTTNQETKNNQEIRTKWDKYLNTNGISMLKSGSFNNNILDTDDRGEIRWKQSGNNDGGCAPYQTYNKFMEDVEDCNLCGDKHSVGCGAVAAGQIMWYWQWPYKSDYRTYNWGNMPNKLTNSSSESEGTEIANLLKDIGRSDAANMHYWCTGSWTTQFNLHEALSEDFGYQAAELKDRDDWDYTSWKELIRTEINVGRPVLYRGGDVIDFSNFGDVHYFVCDGYDIDEPHIFHFNFGWGETIYKDGYFQLNDITPGGIDESDYTVYQSAIIGLSPTYAHISCNSYLSDIANLSYSSVLNKKLEVALNTITVPAVNKSLSVESGGDLELKAGSLIVLKPGFTAKIGSSLNASVGAIDCDKECGIELNCPVNAIIYGSEINGRYIISGKNTNSYEVIIWSRNQDIVYRNAGLMGADDEYIKIWSGEGVTYEGVYVADITIRNNCGEKISQSKDITVLSSSLFKSDSTTQYVFPSDFQNSSNKPEPFNNSNIESSSESIDNDVDKFKYNFVNINISPNPTSGIISIAGLVPASRIEVVDENGRSIMIEENTDSSIKLDLSNNANGVYFINVTNPLKEPFTERIVLKK
;
A
#
# COMPACT_ATOMS: atom_id res chain seq x y z
N MET A 1 6.53 54.68 36.33
CA MET A 1 5.94 54.24 35.04
C MET A 1 6.56 52.95 34.46
N LYS A 2 7.84 52.64 34.67
CA LYS A 2 8.46 51.39 34.10
C LYS A 2 8.08 50.07 34.79
N LYS A 3 7.56 50.06 36.02
CA LYS A 3 7.12 48.84 36.73
C LYS A 3 5.71 48.35 36.33
N SER A 4 4.89 49.22 35.75
CA SER A 4 3.52 48.86 35.32
C SER A 4 3.49 48.14 33.96
N TYR A 5 4.49 48.36 33.09
CA TYR A 5 4.60 47.66 31.81
C TYR A 5 5.10 46.22 31.95
N LEU A 6 5.91 45.92 32.96
CA LEU A 6 6.38 44.55 33.22
C LEU A 6 5.24 43.65 33.72
N LEU A 7 4.29 44.20 34.50
CA LEU A 7 3.10 43.48 34.95
C LEU A 7 2.11 43.21 33.80
N ILE A 8 2.00 44.15 32.85
CA ILE A 8 1.15 43.99 31.66
C ILE A 8 1.78 43.00 30.66
N LEU A 9 3.12 42.96 30.53
CA LEU A 9 3.80 41.94 29.73
C LEU A 9 3.71 40.52 30.35
N LEU A 10 3.75 40.41 31.68
CA LEU A 10 3.55 39.14 32.41
C LEU A 10 2.09 38.65 32.40
N LEU A 11 1.12 39.56 32.24
CA LEU A 11 -0.31 39.22 32.06
C LEU A 11 -0.67 38.87 30.60
N LEU A 12 0.18 39.23 29.63
CA LEU A 12 0.03 38.85 28.22
C LEU A 12 0.76 37.54 27.86
N SER A 13 1.63 37.02 28.74
CA SER A 13 2.30 35.72 28.56
C SER A 13 1.55 34.54 29.20
N SER A 14 0.32 34.74 29.68
CA SER A 14 -0.50 33.70 30.31
C SER A 14 -1.71 33.26 29.47
N PHE A 15 -1.72 33.51 28.16
CA PHE A 15 -2.53 32.70 27.25
C PHE A 15 -1.85 31.35 27.02
N LEU A 16 -1.71 30.59 28.10
CA LEU A 16 -1.59 29.15 27.99
C LEU A 16 -2.94 28.70 27.40
N MET A 17 -2.92 28.30 26.13
CA MET A 17 -4.06 27.67 25.47
C MET A 17 -4.32 26.33 26.18
N PHE A 18 -5.07 26.36 27.26
CA PHE A 18 -5.58 25.16 27.89
C PHE A 18 -6.41 24.40 26.85
N SER A 19 -6.19 23.10 26.74
CA SER A 19 -7.07 22.20 25.97
C SER A 19 -8.53 22.49 26.37
N LYS A 20 -9.40 22.68 25.36
CA LYS A 20 -10.83 22.86 25.62
C LYS A 20 -11.51 21.51 25.46
N ALA A 21 -12.18 21.07 26.53
CA ALA A 21 -13.05 19.91 26.45
C ALA A 21 -14.13 20.13 25.39
N VAL A 22 -14.23 19.18 24.47
CA VAL A 22 -15.28 19.13 23.45
C VAL A 22 -16.58 18.80 24.17
N ASN A 23 -17.63 19.58 23.92
CA ASN A 23 -18.95 19.32 24.51
C ASN A 23 -19.80 18.44 23.59
N LYS A 24 -20.86 17.85 24.16
CA LYS A 24 -21.76 16.93 23.45
C LYS A 24 -22.36 17.52 22.17
N LYS A 25 -22.68 18.82 22.16
CA LYS A 25 -23.26 19.49 20.98
C LYS A 25 -22.23 19.56 19.85
N THR A 26 -21.00 19.98 20.17
CA THR A 26 -19.88 20.03 19.22
C THR A 26 -19.59 18.64 18.65
N ALA A 27 -19.58 17.60 19.48
CA ALA A 27 -19.38 16.23 19.01
C ALA A 27 -20.47 15.73 18.06
N ILE A 28 -21.75 16.02 18.36
CA ILE A 28 -22.90 15.71 17.49
C ILE A 28 -22.79 16.42 16.14
N GLU A 29 -22.39 17.69 16.15
CA GLU A 29 -22.27 18.51 14.94
C GLU A 29 -21.18 17.99 14.02
N VAL A 30 -19.98 17.74 14.56
CA VAL A 30 -18.86 17.12 13.83
C VAL A 30 -19.26 15.76 13.27
N ALA A 31 -19.87 14.91 14.10
CA ALA A 31 -20.30 13.57 13.68
C ALA A 31 -21.28 13.59 12.50
N ARG A 32 -22.30 14.47 12.54
CA ARG A 32 -23.25 14.61 11.44
C ARG A 32 -22.58 15.13 10.18
N ASN A 33 -21.79 16.18 10.29
CA ASN A 33 -21.12 16.79 9.15
C ASN A 33 -20.16 15.80 8.48
N PHE A 34 -19.44 15.01 9.27
CA PHE A 34 -18.60 13.93 8.76
C PHE A 34 -19.41 12.83 8.06
N MET A 35 -20.45 12.28 8.70
CA MET A 35 -21.19 11.16 8.10
C MET A 35 -22.06 11.56 6.90
N ILE A 36 -22.44 12.83 6.77
CA ILE A 36 -23.06 13.35 5.54
C ILE A 36 -22.09 13.28 4.36
N LEU A 37 -20.81 13.57 4.58
CA LEU A 37 -19.79 13.45 3.54
C LEU A 37 -19.56 11.99 3.13
N LYS A 38 -19.54 11.08 4.11
CA LYS A 38 -19.28 9.65 3.85
C LYS A 38 -20.51 8.91 3.31
N ARG A 39 -21.71 9.36 3.64
CA ARG A 39 -22.98 8.72 3.25
C ARG A 39 -23.98 9.80 2.83
N PRO A 40 -23.78 10.42 1.64
CA PRO A 40 -24.57 11.58 1.21
C PRO A 40 -26.08 11.27 1.07
N ASN A 41 -26.42 10.00 0.85
CA ASN A 41 -27.80 9.55 0.69
C ASN A 41 -28.39 8.87 1.94
N ALA A 42 -27.65 8.77 3.05
CA ALA A 42 -28.11 8.11 4.26
C ALA A 42 -28.81 9.08 5.22
N VAL A 43 -29.75 8.54 6.01
CA VAL A 43 -30.41 9.29 7.09
C VAL A 43 -29.43 9.39 8.26
N ASN A 44 -28.67 10.47 8.34
CA ASN A 44 -27.70 10.70 9.42
C ASN A 44 -28.35 11.24 10.72
N GLU A 45 -29.54 10.73 11.06
CA GLU A 45 -30.15 10.97 12.36
C GLU A 45 -29.44 10.16 13.44
N ILE A 46 -29.31 10.71 14.64
CA ILE A 46 -28.60 10.01 15.73
C ILE A 46 -29.55 9.04 16.41
N LEU A 47 -29.18 7.77 16.44
CA LEU A 47 -29.85 6.71 17.19
C LEU A 47 -29.58 6.87 18.69
N ASN A 48 -28.30 6.95 19.07
CA ASN A 48 -27.88 7.18 20.44
C ASN A 48 -26.49 7.81 20.51
N ILE A 49 -26.16 8.34 21.69
CA ILE A 49 -24.85 8.92 21.99
C ILE A 49 -24.44 8.52 23.40
N LYS A 50 -23.20 8.06 23.54
CA LYS A 50 -22.59 7.70 24.81
C LYS A 50 -21.36 8.55 25.09
N GLU A 51 -21.29 9.12 26.29
CA GLU A 51 -20.12 9.83 26.79
C GLU A 51 -19.20 8.87 27.54
N ASN A 52 -17.92 8.85 27.18
CA ASN A 52 -16.92 8.03 27.84
C ASN A 52 -15.96 8.95 28.61
N LYS A 53 -15.91 8.78 29.93
CA LYS A 53 -15.20 9.67 30.86
C LYS A 53 -13.95 9.01 31.45
N VAL A 54 -12.93 9.82 31.71
CA VAL A 54 -11.74 9.46 32.48
C VAL A 54 -11.65 10.44 33.66
N GLY A 55 -11.88 9.93 34.88
CA GLY A 55 -12.13 10.79 36.03
C GLY A 55 -13.35 11.69 35.77
N GLU A 56 -13.17 13.00 35.89
CA GLU A 56 -14.24 14.00 35.63
C GLU A 56 -14.26 14.51 34.18
N LYS A 57 -13.26 14.16 33.34
CA LYS A 57 -13.14 14.64 31.96
C LYS A 57 -13.80 13.68 30.97
N ILE A 58 -14.40 14.22 29.92
CA ILE A 58 -14.89 13.44 28.79
C ILE A 58 -13.69 13.15 27.87
N ALA A 59 -13.40 11.87 27.63
CA ALA A 59 -12.32 11.45 26.75
C ALA A 59 -12.78 11.37 25.29
N PHE A 60 -14.00 10.86 25.05
CA PHE A 60 -14.61 10.79 23.71
C PHE A 60 -16.12 10.50 23.79
N TYR A 61 -16.77 10.57 22.63
CA TYR A 61 -18.17 10.25 22.39
C TYR A 61 -18.30 9.10 21.40
N ILE A 62 -19.17 8.13 21.69
CA ILE A 62 -19.63 7.14 20.71
C ILE A 62 -21.01 7.58 20.21
N ILE A 63 -21.18 7.69 18.91
CA ILE A 63 -22.43 8.15 18.27
C ILE A 63 -22.86 7.12 17.23
N ASN A 64 -24.08 6.61 17.41
CA ASN A 64 -24.72 5.70 16.46
C ASN A 64 -25.75 6.44 15.63
N PHE A 65 -25.90 6.06 14.36
CA PHE A 65 -26.87 6.64 13.46
C PHE A 65 -28.06 5.71 13.21
N ASN A 66 -29.23 6.30 13.00
CA ASN A 66 -30.42 5.57 12.57
C ASN A 66 -30.16 4.99 11.18
N LYS A 67 -30.58 3.74 10.95
CA LYS A 67 -30.44 3.05 9.65
C LYS A 67 -28.98 2.93 9.20
N ASP A 68 -28.10 2.53 10.12
CA ASP A 68 -26.73 2.03 9.89
C ASP A 68 -25.61 3.02 10.24
N GLY A 69 -24.43 2.50 10.60
CA GLY A 69 -23.15 3.15 10.90
C GLY A 69 -22.99 3.91 12.23
N TRP A 70 -21.73 4.11 12.60
CA TRP A 70 -21.28 4.63 13.90
C TRP A 70 -20.00 5.48 13.77
N ILE A 71 -19.75 6.35 14.74
CA ILE A 71 -18.56 7.21 14.79
C ILE A 71 -18.10 7.47 16.21
N VAL A 72 -16.78 7.60 16.39
CA VAL A 72 -16.15 7.94 17.66
C VAL A 72 -15.45 9.29 17.56
N ILE A 73 -15.87 10.24 18.40
CA ILE A 73 -15.42 11.64 18.38
C ILE A 73 -14.59 11.96 19.62
N SER A 74 -13.43 12.59 19.43
CA SER A 74 -12.58 13.03 20.55
C SER A 74 -13.29 14.01 21.50
N GLY A 75 -13.05 13.84 22.80
CA GLY A 75 -13.48 14.74 23.88
C GLY A 75 -12.53 15.93 24.10
N ASP A 76 -11.41 16.01 23.38
CA ASP A 76 -10.37 17.03 23.48
C ASP A 76 -10.06 17.64 22.11
N ASP A 77 -10.07 18.97 22.01
CA ASP A 77 -9.84 19.72 20.76
C ASP A 77 -8.37 19.76 20.30
N GLN A 78 -7.46 19.19 21.09
CA GLN A 78 -6.05 18.98 20.76
C GLN A 78 -5.79 17.59 20.19
N VAL A 79 -6.81 16.75 20.06
CA VAL A 79 -6.75 15.46 19.40
C VAL A 79 -7.59 15.54 18.11
N THR A 80 -7.22 14.76 17.09
CA THR A 80 -8.00 14.67 15.84
C THR A 80 -9.49 14.41 16.14
N PRO A 81 -10.43 15.10 15.47
CA PRO A 81 -11.85 15.03 15.81
C PRO A 81 -12.44 13.61 15.68
N ILE A 82 -12.06 12.88 14.62
CA ILE A 82 -12.56 11.53 14.33
C ILE A 82 -11.50 10.52 14.76
N LEU A 83 -11.86 9.64 15.70
CA LEU A 83 -10.96 8.59 16.20
C LEU A 83 -11.13 7.29 15.39
N ALA A 84 -12.38 6.89 15.15
CA ALA A 84 -12.76 5.73 14.34
C ALA A 84 -14.20 5.91 13.83
N TYR A 85 -14.55 5.22 12.75
CA TYR A 85 -15.93 5.16 12.27
C TYR A 85 -16.19 3.88 11.46
N GLY A 86 -17.46 3.49 11.39
CA GLY A 86 -17.95 2.43 10.52
C GLY A 86 -19.15 2.93 9.73
N LEU A 87 -19.19 2.62 8.43
CA LEU A 87 -20.30 2.99 7.56
C LEU A 87 -21.54 2.11 7.78
N HIS A 88 -21.30 0.93 8.35
CA HIS A 88 -22.27 -0.11 8.66
C HIS A 88 -22.20 -0.51 10.15
N GLY A 89 -23.27 -1.10 10.66
CA GLY A 89 -23.43 -1.53 12.05
C GLY A 89 -23.75 -0.41 13.04
N ASN A 90 -23.67 -0.72 14.32
CA ASN A 90 -23.74 0.23 15.43
C ASN A 90 -22.62 -0.12 16.43
N LEU A 91 -22.24 0.80 17.32
CA LEU A 91 -21.24 0.61 18.38
C LEU A 91 -21.88 0.91 19.76
N TYR A 92 -22.13 -0.11 20.60
CA TYR A 92 -22.78 0.05 21.92
C TYR A 92 -21.83 -0.19 23.10
N ASP A 93 -22.13 0.45 24.24
CA ASP A 93 -21.33 0.44 25.49
C ASP A 93 -21.73 -0.65 26.50
N ASN A 94 -22.84 -1.35 26.24
CA ASN A 94 -23.53 -2.17 27.23
C ASN A 94 -23.24 -3.67 27.09
N ASP A 95 -22.58 -4.08 26.00
CA ASP A 95 -21.91 -5.37 25.98
C ASP A 95 -20.70 -5.23 26.91
N SER A 96 -20.61 -6.09 27.91
CA SER A 96 -19.58 -6.04 28.95
C SER A 96 -18.19 -6.38 28.40
N THR A 97 -17.66 -5.56 27.48
CA THR A 97 -16.41 -5.79 26.74
C THR A 97 -15.49 -4.57 26.93
N SER A 98 -14.47 -4.73 27.75
CA SER A 98 -13.06 -4.33 27.51
C SER A 98 -12.61 -3.56 26.26
N VAL A 99 -13.23 -3.73 25.09
CA VAL A 99 -12.98 -2.93 23.87
C VAL A 99 -13.01 -1.45 24.20
N ILE A 100 -14.07 -1.02 24.87
CA ILE A 100 -14.24 0.37 25.28
C ILE A 100 -13.25 0.70 26.40
N LYS A 101 -12.88 -0.24 27.27
CA LYS A 101 -11.87 0.00 28.32
C LYS A 101 -10.46 0.21 27.76
N ASN A 102 -10.04 -0.52 26.73
CA ASN A 102 -8.72 -0.40 26.09
C ASN A 102 -8.67 0.76 25.10
N PHE A 103 -9.71 0.98 24.30
CA PHE A 103 -9.86 2.22 23.52
C PHE A 103 -9.87 3.45 24.46
N ILE A 104 -10.55 3.37 25.61
CA ILE A 104 -10.44 4.38 26.70
C ILE A 104 -9.02 4.48 27.24
N LYS A 105 -8.29 3.37 27.46
CA LYS A 105 -6.91 3.37 27.99
C LYS A 105 -5.90 4.00 27.02
N ASN A 106 -6.02 3.72 25.72
CA ASN A 106 -5.12 4.25 24.68
C ASN A 106 -5.46 5.71 24.34
N SER A 107 -6.75 6.03 24.20
CA SER A 107 -7.22 7.42 24.12
C SER A 107 -6.81 8.21 25.37
N ARG A 108 -6.85 7.60 26.56
CA ARG A 108 -6.36 8.17 27.83
C ARG A 108 -4.86 8.42 27.81
N SER A 109 -4.05 7.45 27.41
CA SER A 109 -2.58 7.60 27.28
C SER A 109 -2.23 8.73 26.30
N ARG A 110 -2.96 8.90 25.20
CA ARG A 110 -2.76 10.01 24.24
C ARG A 110 -3.09 11.37 24.86
N VAL A 111 -4.25 11.51 25.52
CA VAL A 111 -4.64 12.76 26.19
C VAL A 111 -3.69 13.09 27.35
N GLU A 112 -3.24 12.10 28.11
CA GLU A 112 -2.30 12.26 29.24
C GLU A 112 -0.88 12.61 28.77
N ASN A 113 -0.33 11.91 27.76
CA ASN A 113 0.99 12.19 27.21
C ASN A 113 1.06 13.56 26.51
N LEU A 114 0.01 13.96 25.80
CA LEU A 114 -0.10 15.31 25.21
C LEU A 114 -0.23 16.40 26.27
N THR A 115 -0.73 16.06 27.47
CA THR A 115 -0.76 16.98 28.63
C THR A 115 0.60 17.08 29.32
N LEU A 116 1.39 16.00 29.37
CA LEU A 116 2.74 15.94 29.98
C LEU A 116 3.85 16.55 29.09
N LEU A 117 3.76 16.41 27.77
CA LEU A 117 4.68 17.07 26.83
C LEU A 117 4.57 18.61 26.91
N LYS A 118 3.40 19.14 27.27
CA LYS A 118 3.16 20.59 27.46
C LYS A 118 3.85 21.17 28.69
N THR A 119 4.13 20.36 29.71
CA THR A 119 4.88 20.81 30.89
C THR A 119 6.40 20.86 30.69
N THR A 120 6.92 20.25 29.62
CA THR A 120 8.36 19.98 29.48
C THR A 120 9.00 20.62 28.25
N THR A 121 8.24 20.96 27.20
CA THR A 121 8.77 21.53 25.96
C THR A 121 7.90 22.65 25.40
N ASN A 122 8.46 23.85 25.20
CA ASN A 122 7.86 24.99 24.49
C ASN A 122 7.70 24.74 22.97
N GLN A 123 7.27 23.55 22.55
CA GLN A 123 6.98 23.21 21.15
C GLN A 123 5.47 23.27 20.87
N GLU A 124 4.86 24.42 21.13
CA GLU A 124 3.62 24.79 20.44
C GLU A 124 4.05 25.38 19.08
N THR A 125 3.80 24.75 17.91
CA THR A 125 3.55 25.52 16.64
C THR A 125 3.26 24.80 15.30
N LYS A 126 3.24 23.46 15.12
CA LYS A 126 2.73 22.87 13.84
C LYS A 126 1.58 21.87 14.00
N ASN A 127 1.73 20.91 14.91
CA ASN A 127 0.72 19.87 15.15
C ASN A 127 -0.65 20.42 15.58
N ASN A 128 -0.66 21.52 16.36
CA ASN A 128 -1.90 22.16 16.82
C ASN A 128 -2.66 22.88 15.69
N GLN A 129 -1.98 23.35 14.64
CA GLN A 129 -2.65 24.03 13.53
C GLN A 129 -3.38 23.03 12.65
N GLU A 130 -2.76 21.90 12.31
CA GLU A 130 -3.40 20.83 11.54
C GLU A 130 -4.63 20.26 12.25
N ILE A 131 -4.52 20.00 13.55
CA ILE A 131 -5.64 19.49 14.35
C ILE A 131 -6.79 20.50 14.40
N ARG A 132 -6.49 21.79 14.57
CA ARG A 132 -7.51 22.85 14.51
C ARG A 132 -8.18 22.94 13.15
N THR A 133 -7.41 22.87 12.06
CA THR A 133 -7.97 22.85 10.71
C THR A 133 -8.93 21.67 10.50
N LYS A 134 -8.64 20.49 11.08
CA LYS A 134 -9.56 19.34 11.06
C LYS A 134 -10.85 19.60 11.83
N TRP A 135 -10.76 20.16 13.03
CA TRP A 135 -11.95 20.55 13.79
C TRP A 135 -12.77 21.60 13.03
N ASP A 136 -12.12 22.63 12.49
CA ASP A 136 -12.77 23.70 11.73
C ASP A 136 -13.45 23.18 10.46
N LYS A 137 -12.88 22.17 9.79
CA LYS A 137 -13.47 21.49 8.60
C LYS A 137 -14.86 20.94 8.91
N TYR A 138 -15.03 20.27 10.05
CA TYR A 138 -16.30 19.64 10.41
C TYR A 138 -17.21 20.54 11.25
N LEU A 139 -16.72 21.69 11.74
CA LEU A 139 -17.54 22.67 12.47
C LEU A 139 -18.10 23.79 11.58
N ASN A 140 -17.43 24.13 10.47
CA ASN A 140 -17.85 25.22 9.59
C ASN A 140 -18.62 24.68 8.36
N THR A 141 -19.94 24.62 8.46
CA THR A 141 -20.87 24.11 7.43
C THR A 141 -20.92 24.92 6.13
N ASN A 142 -20.42 26.17 6.12
CA ASN A 142 -20.46 27.05 4.94
C ASN A 142 -19.47 26.63 3.82
N GLY A 143 -18.57 25.69 4.07
CA GLY A 143 -17.61 25.15 3.09
C GLY A 143 -17.86 23.69 2.68
N ILE A 144 -18.85 23.01 3.28
CA ILE A 144 -19.18 21.62 2.95
C ILE A 144 -20.09 21.62 1.71
N SER A 145 -19.54 22.03 0.56
CA SER A 145 -20.18 21.67 -0.71
C SER A 145 -20.15 20.15 -0.79
N MET A 146 -21.33 19.51 -0.91
CA MET A 146 -21.39 18.12 -1.35
C MET A 146 -20.60 18.05 -2.65
N LEU A 147 -19.35 17.59 -2.58
CA LEU A 147 -18.58 17.30 -3.77
C LEU A 147 -19.44 16.30 -4.54
N LYS A 148 -19.73 16.62 -5.81
CA LYS A 148 -20.38 15.67 -6.74
C LYS A 148 -19.67 14.34 -6.57
N SER A 149 -20.45 13.30 -6.28
CA SER A 149 -19.96 11.96 -5.94
C SER A 149 -18.89 11.51 -6.94
N GLY A 150 -17.63 11.65 -6.55
CA GLY A 150 -16.54 10.87 -7.12
C GLY A 150 -16.65 9.51 -6.47
N SER A 151 -17.20 8.54 -7.19
CA SER A 151 -17.25 7.15 -6.76
C SER A 151 -15.83 6.59 -6.69
N PHE A 152 -15.11 6.81 -5.60
CA PHE A 152 -13.90 6.07 -5.26
C PHE A 152 -13.76 6.04 -3.73
N ASN A 153 -14.53 5.14 -3.12
CA ASN A 153 -14.47 4.80 -1.70
C ASN A 153 -14.62 3.27 -1.54
N ASN A 154 -14.08 2.51 -2.51
CA ASN A 154 -14.17 1.05 -2.49
C ASN A 154 -12.89 0.55 -1.84
N ASN A 155 -13.03 -0.06 -0.66
CA ASN A 155 -11.96 -0.86 -0.08
C ASN A 155 -11.59 -1.95 -1.10
N ILE A 156 -10.32 -2.33 -1.20
CA ILE A 156 -9.82 -3.22 -2.26
C ILE A 156 -10.55 -4.58 -2.23
N LEU A 157 -11.01 -5.03 -1.06
CA LEU A 157 -11.76 -6.27 -0.93
C LEU A 157 -13.27 -6.12 -1.24
N ASP A 158 -13.76 -4.92 -1.55
CA ASP A 158 -15.07 -4.66 -2.14
C ASP A 158 -14.94 -4.52 -3.66
N THR A 159 -15.04 -5.66 -4.32
CA THR A 159 -14.88 -5.76 -5.78
C THR A 159 -16.20 -5.47 -6.48
N ASP A 160 -16.18 -4.69 -7.56
CA ASP A 160 -17.39 -4.32 -8.30
C ASP A 160 -18.19 -5.53 -8.82
N ASP A 161 -17.51 -6.65 -9.09
CA ASP A 161 -18.08 -7.84 -9.73
C ASP A 161 -18.45 -8.97 -8.76
N ARG A 162 -17.77 -9.08 -7.62
CA ARG A 162 -18.01 -10.16 -6.63
C ARG A 162 -18.43 -9.66 -5.25
N GLY A 163 -18.48 -8.35 -5.06
CA GLY A 163 -18.87 -7.67 -3.82
C GLY A 163 -17.78 -7.72 -2.75
N GLU A 164 -18.15 -7.23 -1.57
CA GLU A 164 -17.29 -7.18 -0.39
C GLU A 164 -17.14 -8.54 0.28
N ILE A 165 -15.90 -8.99 0.48
CA ILE A 165 -15.63 -10.25 1.17
C ILE A 165 -15.90 -10.14 2.68
N ARG A 166 -16.66 -11.09 3.21
CA ARG A 166 -17.10 -11.16 4.60
C ARG A 166 -16.93 -12.58 5.13
N TRP A 167 -15.70 -13.10 5.02
CA TRP A 167 -15.37 -14.44 5.52
C TRP A 167 -15.17 -14.44 7.03
N LYS A 168 -15.34 -15.61 7.66
CA LYS A 168 -15.08 -15.80 9.08
C LYS A 168 -14.52 -17.19 9.38
N GLN A 169 -14.23 -17.46 10.65
CA GLN A 169 -13.40 -18.60 11.02
C GLN A 169 -14.16 -19.91 11.28
N SER A 170 -15.50 -19.88 11.39
CA SER A 170 -16.32 -21.07 11.72
C SER A 170 -17.65 -21.13 10.96
N GLY A 171 -18.78 -20.81 11.60
CA GLY A 171 -20.13 -20.88 11.02
C GLY A 171 -20.36 -19.94 9.85
N ASN A 172 -21.53 -20.02 9.20
CA ASN A 172 -21.93 -19.10 8.12
C ASN A 172 -22.43 -17.75 8.67
N ASN A 173 -22.54 -16.73 7.82
CA ASN A 173 -22.91 -15.37 8.23
C ASN A 173 -24.34 -15.19 8.76
N ASP A 174 -25.24 -16.15 8.54
CA ASP A 174 -26.59 -16.16 9.11
C ASP A 174 -26.64 -16.83 10.51
N GLY A 175 -25.48 -17.24 11.05
CA GLY A 175 -25.38 -17.99 12.31
C GLY A 175 -25.63 -19.50 12.17
N GLY A 176 -25.77 -20.00 10.94
CA GLY A 176 -25.93 -21.43 10.67
C GLY A 176 -24.62 -22.21 10.77
N CYS A 177 -24.76 -23.46 11.22
CA CYS A 177 -23.66 -24.43 11.37
C CYS A 177 -23.88 -25.69 10.53
N ALA A 178 -24.66 -25.62 9.45
CA ALA A 178 -24.89 -26.78 8.58
C ALA A 178 -23.55 -27.25 7.98
N PRO A 179 -23.27 -28.57 7.91
CA PRO A 179 -21.93 -29.11 7.62
C PRO A 179 -21.29 -28.64 6.31
N TYR A 180 -22.09 -28.16 5.36
CA TYR A 180 -21.66 -27.75 4.04
C TYR A 180 -21.65 -26.23 3.84
N GLN A 181 -21.96 -25.44 4.87
CA GLN A 181 -22.03 -23.98 4.84
C GLN A 181 -21.05 -23.32 5.80
N THR A 182 -20.14 -24.08 6.43
CA THR A 182 -19.17 -23.54 7.39
C THR A 182 -17.77 -23.43 6.79
N TYR A 183 -17.04 -22.40 7.22
CA TYR A 183 -15.65 -22.16 6.84
C TYR A 183 -14.73 -23.24 7.44
N ASN A 184 -15.07 -23.77 8.61
CA ASN A 184 -14.31 -24.81 9.31
C ASN A 184 -14.71 -26.26 8.97
N LYS A 185 -15.44 -26.49 7.86
CA LYS A 185 -15.96 -27.82 7.47
C LYS A 185 -14.94 -28.97 7.60
N PHE A 186 -13.70 -28.73 7.18
CA PHE A 186 -12.66 -29.77 7.13
C PHE A 186 -11.70 -29.78 8.32
N MET A 187 -12.00 -29.01 9.37
CA MET A 187 -11.30 -29.05 10.64
C MET A 187 -11.71 -30.30 11.43
N GLU A 188 -10.83 -30.73 12.34
CA GLU A 188 -11.03 -31.93 13.17
C GLU A 188 -12.25 -31.77 14.08
N ASP A 189 -13.00 -32.85 14.23
CA ASP A 189 -14.10 -32.96 15.21
C ASP A 189 -13.51 -33.10 16.61
N VAL A 190 -13.96 -32.24 17.52
CA VAL A 190 -13.50 -32.18 18.91
C VAL A 190 -14.72 -32.03 19.80
N GLU A 191 -14.94 -33.02 20.67
CA GLU A 191 -16.01 -33.00 21.66
C GLU A 191 -15.91 -31.74 22.54
N ASP A 192 -17.05 -31.12 22.86
CA ASP A 192 -17.16 -29.91 23.68
C ASP A 192 -16.45 -28.65 23.13
N CYS A 193 -16.13 -28.60 21.83
CA CYS A 193 -15.51 -27.43 21.21
C CYS A 193 -16.44 -26.20 21.17
N ASN A 194 -17.77 -26.39 21.22
CA ASN A 194 -18.79 -25.33 21.24
C ASN A 194 -18.71 -24.34 20.05
N LEU A 195 -17.98 -24.70 18.99
CA LEU A 195 -17.95 -24.03 17.71
C LEU A 195 -18.86 -24.77 16.72
N CYS A 196 -19.19 -24.14 15.58
CA CYS A 196 -20.05 -24.77 14.59
C CYS A 196 -19.55 -26.17 14.18
N GLY A 197 -20.38 -27.17 14.45
CA GLY A 197 -20.10 -28.58 14.16
C GLY A 197 -19.15 -29.25 15.14
N ASP A 198 -18.88 -28.66 16.31
CA ASP A 198 -17.89 -29.13 17.30
C ASP A 198 -16.52 -29.35 16.66
N LYS A 199 -16.12 -28.37 15.84
CA LYS A 199 -14.86 -28.38 15.09
C LYS A 199 -13.99 -27.20 15.47
N HIS A 200 -12.67 -27.37 15.43
CA HIS A 200 -11.72 -26.27 15.60
C HIS A 200 -12.01 -25.10 14.63
N SER A 201 -11.63 -23.89 15.03
CA SER A 201 -11.63 -22.72 14.14
C SER A 201 -10.58 -22.91 13.03
N VAL A 202 -10.78 -22.35 11.83
CA VAL A 202 -9.71 -22.35 10.80
C VAL A 202 -8.54 -21.40 11.14
N GLY A 203 -8.77 -20.45 12.04
CA GLY A 203 -7.78 -19.46 12.48
C GLY A 203 -7.82 -18.14 11.71
N CYS A 204 -7.51 -17.04 12.40
CA CYS A 204 -7.54 -15.69 11.83
C CYS A 204 -6.52 -15.49 10.70
N GLY A 205 -5.31 -16.06 10.84
CA GLY A 205 -4.27 -16.01 9.79
C GLY A 205 -4.74 -16.64 8.48
N ALA A 206 -5.40 -17.80 8.54
CA ALA A 206 -5.92 -18.48 7.35
C ALA A 206 -7.05 -17.67 6.69
N VAL A 207 -7.95 -17.06 7.48
CA VAL A 207 -9.02 -16.20 6.94
C VAL A 207 -8.43 -14.95 6.30
N ALA A 208 -7.52 -14.23 6.98
CA ALA A 208 -6.92 -13.02 6.45
C ALA A 208 -6.17 -13.28 5.13
N ALA A 209 -5.33 -14.31 5.08
CA ALA A 209 -4.66 -14.74 3.86
C ALA A 209 -5.65 -15.16 2.76
N GLY A 210 -6.66 -15.97 3.12
CA GLY A 210 -7.67 -16.45 2.18
C GLY A 210 -8.49 -15.32 1.55
N GLN A 211 -8.79 -14.25 2.29
CA GLN A 211 -9.48 -13.07 1.75
C GLN A 211 -8.64 -12.33 0.70
N ILE A 212 -7.33 -12.20 0.94
CA ILE A 212 -6.38 -11.60 -0.02
C ILE A 212 -6.24 -12.49 -1.26
N MET A 213 -6.14 -13.81 -1.07
CA MET A 213 -6.06 -14.77 -2.18
C MET A 213 -7.35 -14.76 -3.02
N TRP A 214 -8.52 -14.62 -2.39
CA TRP A 214 -9.80 -14.47 -3.07
C TRP A 214 -9.86 -13.19 -3.90
N TYR A 215 -9.35 -12.07 -3.39
CA TYR A 215 -9.24 -10.82 -4.14
C TYR A 215 -8.45 -11.02 -5.44
N TRP A 216 -7.27 -11.63 -5.33
CA TRP A 216 -6.40 -11.91 -6.48
C TRP A 216 -6.88 -13.06 -7.38
N GLN A 217 -7.77 -13.93 -6.87
CA GLN A 217 -8.13 -15.19 -7.52
C GLN A 217 -6.89 -16.03 -7.86
N TRP A 218 -5.98 -16.12 -6.89
CA TRP A 218 -4.67 -16.74 -7.07
C TRP A 218 -4.29 -17.60 -5.85
N PRO A 219 -3.60 -18.74 -6.07
CA PRO A 219 -3.25 -19.32 -7.36
C PRO A 219 -4.39 -20.08 -8.02
N TYR A 220 -4.35 -20.30 -9.33
CA TYR A 220 -5.23 -21.29 -9.96
C TYR A 220 -4.94 -22.71 -9.43
N LYS A 221 -3.67 -23.01 -9.17
CA LYS A 221 -3.20 -24.30 -8.67
C LYS A 221 -2.01 -24.12 -7.74
N SER A 222 -2.04 -24.81 -6.61
CA SER A 222 -0.91 -25.07 -5.72
C SER A 222 -0.52 -26.55 -5.78
N ASP A 223 0.49 -26.95 -5.01
CA ASP A 223 0.82 -28.35 -4.80
C ASP A 223 -0.28 -29.13 -4.04
N TYR A 224 -1.18 -28.41 -3.37
CA TYR A 224 -2.29 -29.02 -2.63
C TYR A 224 -3.50 -29.29 -3.51
N ARG A 225 -3.90 -28.32 -4.35
CA ARG A 225 -5.06 -28.46 -5.25
C ARG A 225 -5.15 -27.38 -6.32
N THR A 226 -6.12 -27.57 -7.22
CA THR A 226 -6.65 -26.52 -8.10
C THR A 226 -7.82 -25.82 -7.41
N TYR A 227 -7.84 -24.49 -7.43
CA TYR A 227 -8.86 -23.66 -6.77
C TYR A 227 -9.89 -23.16 -7.77
N ASN A 228 -11.18 -23.35 -7.47
CA ASN A 228 -12.26 -22.79 -8.27
C ASN A 228 -12.74 -21.46 -7.67
N TRP A 229 -12.00 -20.38 -7.94
CA TRP A 229 -12.30 -19.04 -7.42
C TRP A 229 -13.70 -18.54 -7.77
N GLY A 230 -14.20 -18.87 -8.97
CA GLY A 230 -15.57 -18.52 -9.39
C GLY A 230 -16.67 -19.22 -8.60
N ASN A 231 -16.34 -20.27 -7.83
CA ASN A 231 -17.25 -20.99 -6.94
C ASN A 231 -17.03 -20.63 -5.45
N MET A 232 -16.22 -19.62 -5.15
CA MET A 232 -16.01 -19.10 -3.80
C MET A 232 -16.77 -17.78 -3.65
N PRO A 233 -17.97 -17.76 -3.04
CA PRO A 233 -18.70 -16.52 -2.82
C PRO A 233 -17.96 -15.61 -1.83
N ASN A 234 -18.27 -14.31 -1.88
CA ASN A 234 -17.76 -13.32 -0.93
C ASN A 234 -18.21 -13.58 0.52
N LYS A 235 -19.26 -14.40 0.72
CA LYS A 235 -19.73 -14.86 2.03
C LYS A 235 -20.49 -16.18 1.95
N LEU A 236 -20.44 -16.96 3.04
CA LEU A 236 -21.32 -18.12 3.24
C LEU A 236 -22.57 -17.71 4.04
N THR A 237 -23.73 -18.21 3.62
CA THR A 237 -25.05 -18.01 4.26
C THR A 237 -25.79 -19.34 4.38
N ASN A 238 -26.99 -19.36 4.97
CA ASN A 238 -27.85 -20.54 5.01
C ASN A 238 -28.33 -20.99 3.63
N SER A 239 -28.19 -20.16 2.59
CA SER A 239 -28.53 -20.49 1.21
C SER A 239 -27.34 -20.94 0.37
N SER A 240 -26.11 -20.90 0.90
CA SER A 240 -24.93 -21.35 0.18
C SER A 240 -25.01 -22.86 -0.11
N SER A 241 -24.63 -23.21 -1.33
CA SER A 241 -24.55 -24.59 -1.80
C SER A 241 -23.37 -25.33 -1.18
N GLU A 242 -23.41 -26.66 -1.21
CA GLU A 242 -22.32 -27.48 -0.70
C GLU A 242 -21.00 -27.27 -1.45
N SER A 243 -21.06 -27.04 -2.77
CA SER A 243 -19.87 -26.77 -3.57
C SER A 243 -19.20 -25.48 -3.10
N GLU A 244 -19.96 -24.41 -2.86
CA GLU A 244 -19.42 -23.12 -2.43
C GLU A 244 -18.72 -23.20 -1.07
N GLY A 245 -19.38 -23.79 -0.06
CA GLY A 245 -18.77 -23.97 1.27
C GLY A 245 -17.56 -24.90 1.23
N THR A 246 -17.59 -25.92 0.38
CA THR A 246 -16.46 -26.85 0.21
C THR A 246 -15.24 -26.18 -0.37
N GLU A 247 -15.38 -25.35 -1.41
CA GLU A 247 -14.23 -24.66 -2.03
C GLU A 247 -13.55 -23.72 -1.04
N ILE A 248 -14.32 -22.91 -0.30
CA ILE A 248 -13.77 -21.98 0.70
C ILE A 248 -13.09 -22.75 1.84
N ALA A 249 -13.75 -23.76 2.42
CA ALA A 249 -13.19 -24.51 3.53
C ALA A 249 -11.91 -25.28 3.15
N ASN A 250 -11.80 -25.71 1.89
CA ASN A 250 -10.61 -26.34 1.34
C ASN A 250 -9.44 -25.36 1.25
N LEU A 251 -9.67 -24.15 0.72
CA LEU A 251 -8.67 -23.09 0.68
C LEU A 251 -8.15 -22.76 2.09
N LEU A 252 -9.05 -22.50 3.03
CA LEU A 252 -8.68 -22.13 4.40
C LEU A 252 -7.93 -23.26 5.12
N LYS A 253 -8.31 -24.51 4.85
CA LYS A 253 -7.57 -25.68 5.34
C LYS A 253 -6.17 -25.75 4.76
N ASP A 254 -6.01 -25.54 3.45
CA ASP A 254 -4.71 -25.61 2.79
C ASP A 254 -3.73 -24.58 3.33
N ILE A 255 -4.19 -23.35 3.52
CA ILE A 255 -3.37 -22.29 4.12
C ILE A 255 -2.88 -22.72 5.51
N GLY A 256 -3.73 -23.36 6.32
CA GLY A 256 -3.39 -23.79 7.67
C GLY A 256 -2.60 -25.10 7.79
N ARG A 257 -2.27 -25.79 6.69
CA ARG A 257 -1.59 -27.10 6.77
C ARG A 257 -0.24 -27.03 7.50
N SER A 258 0.16 -28.16 8.08
CA SER A 258 1.46 -28.31 8.77
C SER A 258 2.68 -28.01 7.89
N ASP A 259 2.56 -28.28 6.59
CA ASP A 259 3.58 -28.03 5.56
C ASP A 259 3.39 -26.69 4.83
N ALA A 260 2.42 -25.87 5.26
CA ALA A 260 2.21 -24.49 4.84
C ALA A 260 2.40 -23.55 6.04
N ALA A 261 1.34 -22.89 6.50
CA ALA A 261 1.43 -21.97 7.64
C ALA A 261 1.58 -22.67 9.00
N ASN A 262 1.63 -24.00 9.08
CA ASN A 262 1.77 -24.77 10.31
C ASN A 262 0.82 -24.31 11.43
N MET A 263 -0.48 -24.30 11.13
CA MET A 263 -1.52 -23.82 12.05
C MET A 263 -1.67 -24.75 13.25
N HIS A 264 -1.71 -24.16 14.45
CA HIS A 264 -2.11 -24.83 15.68
C HIS A 264 -3.60 -24.67 15.88
N TYR A 265 -4.35 -25.75 15.67
CA TYR A 265 -5.81 -25.73 15.77
C TYR A 265 -6.29 -25.86 17.21
N TRP A 266 -7.24 -25.00 17.61
CA TRP A 266 -7.81 -25.01 18.96
C TRP A 266 -9.24 -24.45 19.00
N CYS A 267 -10.02 -24.83 20.01
CA CYS A 267 -11.43 -24.44 20.14
C CYS A 267 -11.63 -22.96 20.51
N THR A 268 -10.73 -22.40 21.32
CA THR A 268 -10.81 -20.98 21.71
C THR A 268 -10.10 -20.05 20.71
N GLY A 269 -9.48 -20.59 19.66
CA GLY A 269 -8.77 -19.81 18.65
C GLY A 269 -7.58 -20.57 18.08
N SER A 270 -7.59 -20.79 16.77
CA SER A 270 -6.46 -21.40 16.04
C SER A 270 -5.47 -20.34 15.62
N TRP A 271 -4.18 -20.63 15.76
CA TRP A 271 -3.11 -19.63 15.61
C TRP A 271 -1.90 -20.16 14.84
N THR A 272 -1.16 -19.23 14.25
CA THR A 272 0.15 -19.47 13.63
C THR A 272 1.06 -18.25 13.81
N THR A 273 2.35 -18.42 13.56
CA THR A 273 3.32 -17.34 13.55
C THR A 273 3.25 -16.54 12.25
N GLN A 274 3.62 -15.28 12.33
CA GLN A 274 3.70 -14.38 11.17
C GLN A 274 4.71 -14.87 10.13
N PHE A 275 5.78 -15.50 10.59
CA PHE A 275 6.83 -16.08 9.75
C PHE A 275 6.27 -17.25 8.93
N ASN A 276 5.59 -18.21 9.58
CA ASN A 276 5.02 -19.35 8.85
C ASN A 276 3.96 -18.90 7.84
N LEU A 277 3.15 -17.88 8.18
CA LEU A 277 2.14 -17.37 7.27
C LEU A 277 2.75 -16.62 6.07
N HIS A 278 3.86 -15.89 6.29
CA HIS A 278 4.63 -15.25 5.23
C HIS A 278 5.27 -16.28 4.30
N GLU A 279 5.97 -17.29 4.84
CA GLU A 279 6.57 -18.37 4.07
C GLU A 279 5.52 -19.16 3.28
N ALA A 280 4.37 -19.47 3.87
CA ALA A 280 3.30 -20.15 3.15
C ALA A 280 2.82 -19.35 1.93
N LEU A 281 2.64 -18.03 2.09
CA LEU A 281 2.24 -17.16 0.99
C LEU A 281 3.32 -17.07 -0.08
N SER A 282 4.61 -16.93 0.29
CA SER A 282 5.70 -16.79 -0.68
C SER A 282 6.02 -18.09 -1.40
N GLU A 283 6.18 -19.19 -0.67
CA GLU A 283 6.70 -20.46 -1.18
C GLU A 283 5.59 -21.37 -1.73
N ASP A 284 4.44 -21.48 -1.07
CA ASP A 284 3.40 -22.46 -1.44
C ASP A 284 2.30 -21.86 -2.34
N PHE A 285 2.04 -20.56 -2.20
CA PHE A 285 0.95 -19.87 -2.91
C PHE A 285 1.43 -18.84 -3.94
N GLY A 286 2.74 -18.68 -4.14
CA GLY A 286 3.31 -17.90 -5.24
C GLY A 286 3.18 -16.38 -5.09
N TYR A 287 3.31 -15.87 -3.88
CA TYR A 287 3.43 -14.43 -3.57
C TYR A 287 4.88 -14.07 -3.21
N GLN A 288 5.83 -14.27 -4.13
CA GLN A 288 7.28 -14.18 -3.87
C GLN A 288 7.76 -12.76 -3.48
N ALA A 289 7.04 -11.71 -3.90
CA ALA A 289 7.30 -10.35 -3.44
C ALA A 289 6.87 -10.09 -1.99
N ALA A 290 6.16 -11.03 -1.36
CA ALA A 290 5.72 -10.89 0.02
C ALA A 290 6.92 -10.64 0.95
N GLU A 291 6.76 -9.68 1.85
CA GLU A 291 7.75 -9.36 2.88
C GLU A 291 7.08 -9.09 4.21
N LEU A 292 7.62 -9.75 5.23
CA LEU A 292 7.28 -9.48 6.61
C LEU A 292 7.98 -8.19 7.10
N LYS A 293 7.22 -7.29 7.69
CA LYS A 293 7.70 -6.04 8.29
C LYS A 293 7.21 -5.93 9.72
N ASP A 294 8.11 -5.65 10.64
CA ASP A 294 7.79 -5.33 12.03
C ASP A 294 7.51 -3.83 12.17
N ARG A 295 6.49 -3.44 12.93
CA ARG A 295 6.16 -2.03 13.18
C ARG A 295 7.27 -1.31 13.93
N ASP A 296 7.95 -1.96 14.87
CA ASP A 296 8.92 -1.32 15.77
C ASP A 296 10.21 -0.91 15.04
N ASP A 297 10.47 -1.52 13.88
CA ASP A 297 11.60 -1.16 13.02
C ASP A 297 11.39 0.19 12.30
N TRP A 298 10.17 0.75 12.32
CA TRP A 298 9.79 1.91 11.51
C TRP A 298 9.34 3.10 12.34
N ASP A 299 9.64 4.32 11.86
CA ASP A 299 8.95 5.49 12.38
C ASP A 299 7.48 5.50 11.91
N TYR A 300 6.62 6.17 12.67
CA TYR A 300 5.17 6.13 12.43
C TYR A 300 4.77 6.75 11.08
N THR A 301 5.52 7.71 10.55
CA THR A 301 5.19 8.36 9.28
C THR A 301 5.50 7.43 8.12
N SER A 302 6.72 6.88 8.09
CA SER A 302 7.14 5.93 7.05
C SER A 302 6.31 4.66 7.06
N TRP A 303 5.94 4.16 8.25
CA TRP A 303 5.04 3.00 8.36
C TRP A 303 3.69 3.25 7.68
N LYS A 304 3.03 4.39 7.96
CA LYS A 304 1.75 4.73 7.31
C LYS A 304 1.89 4.92 5.79
N GLU A 305 3.01 5.48 5.34
CA GLU A 305 3.27 5.64 3.89
C GLU A 305 3.47 4.30 3.20
N LEU A 306 4.19 3.36 3.84
CA LEU A 306 4.36 2.00 3.36
C LEU A 306 3.01 1.31 3.17
N ILE A 307 2.15 1.30 4.20
CA ILE A 307 0.83 0.67 4.12
C ILE A 307 -0.04 1.36 3.05
N ARG A 308 -0.09 2.69 3.00
CA ARG A 308 -0.84 3.42 1.96
C ARG A 308 -0.36 3.11 0.56
N THR A 309 0.94 3.00 0.38
CA THR A 309 1.55 2.71 -0.92
C THR A 309 1.09 1.36 -1.44
N GLU A 310 1.01 0.33 -0.59
CA GLU A 310 0.43 -0.96 -0.95
C GLU A 310 -1.03 -0.82 -1.42
N ILE A 311 -1.86 -0.10 -0.65
CA ILE A 311 -3.27 0.14 -1.02
C ILE A 311 -3.39 0.89 -2.35
N ASN A 312 -2.58 1.93 -2.56
CA ASN A 312 -2.61 2.75 -3.77
C ASN A 312 -2.26 1.97 -5.04
N VAL A 313 -1.45 0.91 -4.93
CA VAL A 313 -1.12 0.03 -6.07
C VAL A 313 -2.04 -1.18 -6.15
N GLY A 314 -3.10 -1.25 -5.33
CA GLY A 314 -4.10 -2.32 -5.34
C GLY A 314 -3.64 -3.59 -4.63
N ARG A 315 -2.69 -3.51 -3.69
CA ARG A 315 -2.24 -4.63 -2.86
C ARG A 315 -2.83 -4.53 -1.44
N PRO A 316 -3.78 -5.41 -1.06
CA PRO A 316 -4.19 -5.54 0.32
C PRO A 316 -3.02 -5.97 1.19
N VAL A 317 -2.98 -5.49 2.44
CA VAL A 317 -1.91 -5.80 3.39
C VAL A 317 -2.45 -6.75 4.45
N LEU A 318 -1.78 -7.89 4.63
CA LEU A 318 -2.07 -8.78 5.76
C LEU A 318 -1.42 -8.18 7.00
N TYR A 319 -2.26 -7.73 7.94
CA TYR A 319 -1.82 -7.01 9.13
C TYR A 319 -2.04 -7.87 10.38
N ARG A 320 -1.16 -7.70 11.36
CA ARG A 320 -1.23 -8.37 12.66
C ARG A 320 -1.06 -7.35 13.77
N GLY A 321 -1.77 -7.56 14.88
CA GLY A 321 -1.49 -6.91 16.15
C GLY A 321 -1.93 -7.78 17.32
N GLY A 322 -1.52 -7.40 18.53
CA GLY A 322 -1.80 -8.13 19.76
C GLY A 322 -0.55 -8.63 20.47
N ASP A 323 -0.70 -9.34 21.59
CA ASP A 323 0.43 -9.73 22.46
C ASP A 323 1.41 -10.74 21.80
N VAL A 324 2.55 -11.03 22.43
CA VAL A 324 3.47 -12.05 21.88
C VAL A 324 2.84 -13.44 22.02
N ILE A 325 2.86 -14.22 20.94
CA ILE A 325 2.61 -15.67 21.01
C ILE A 325 3.87 -16.30 21.65
N ASP A 326 3.85 -16.51 22.95
CA ASP A 326 4.84 -17.36 23.62
C ASP A 326 4.44 -18.82 23.35
N PHE A 327 5.40 -19.71 23.08
CA PHE A 327 5.16 -21.16 22.96
C PHE A 327 4.46 -21.78 24.17
N SER A 328 4.41 -21.05 25.30
CA SER A 328 3.70 -21.42 26.53
C SER A 328 2.41 -20.63 26.81
N ASN A 329 2.11 -19.55 26.07
CA ASN A 329 0.91 -18.74 26.26
C ASN A 329 0.17 -18.46 24.94
N PHE A 330 -1.12 -18.74 24.95
CA PHE A 330 -2.09 -18.29 23.95
C PHE A 330 -2.16 -16.75 23.97
N GLY A 331 -1.27 -16.10 23.23
CA GLY A 331 -1.27 -14.64 23.10
C GLY A 331 -2.54 -14.17 22.38
N ASP A 332 -3.10 -13.05 22.83
CA ASP A 332 -4.23 -12.36 22.19
C ASP A 332 -3.77 -11.69 20.90
N VAL A 333 -3.54 -12.50 19.86
CA VAL A 333 -3.02 -12.10 18.55
C VAL A 333 -4.08 -12.31 17.51
N HIS A 334 -4.23 -11.33 16.63
CA HIS A 334 -5.16 -11.42 15.52
C HIS A 334 -4.51 -10.99 14.21
N TYR A 335 -4.86 -11.71 13.15
CA TYR A 335 -4.54 -11.35 11.77
C TYR A 335 -5.80 -10.85 11.08
N PHE A 336 -5.65 -9.77 10.33
CA PHE A 336 -6.71 -9.08 9.64
C PHE A 336 -6.16 -8.42 8.36
N VAL A 337 -7.03 -7.90 7.50
CA VAL A 337 -6.59 -7.31 6.23
C VAL A 337 -6.81 -5.80 6.26
N CYS A 338 -5.75 -5.04 6.02
CA CYS A 338 -5.85 -3.64 5.65
C CYS A 338 -6.06 -3.54 4.15
N ASP A 339 -7.20 -3.04 3.72
CA ASP A 339 -7.60 -3.01 2.31
C ASP A 339 -8.07 -1.62 1.85
N GLY A 340 -7.92 -0.60 2.68
CA GLY A 340 -8.31 0.75 2.31
C GLY A 340 -7.79 1.79 3.28
N TYR A 341 -7.99 3.06 2.92
CA TYR A 341 -7.84 4.18 3.84
C TYR A 341 -8.83 5.28 3.47
N ASP A 342 -9.14 6.15 4.42
CA ASP A 342 -10.00 7.30 4.19
C ASP A 342 -9.26 8.35 3.35
N ILE A 343 -9.73 8.63 2.12
CA ILE A 343 -9.09 9.61 1.23
C ILE A 343 -9.05 11.04 1.80
N ASP A 344 -10.04 11.41 2.61
CA ASP A 344 -10.10 12.71 3.29
C ASP A 344 -9.23 12.76 4.55
N GLU A 345 -8.97 11.60 5.14
CA GLU A 345 -8.18 11.42 6.36
C GLU A 345 -7.19 10.23 6.19
N PRO A 346 -6.14 10.36 5.36
CA PRO A 346 -5.30 9.24 4.86
C PRO A 346 -4.41 8.55 5.91
N HIS A 347 -4.65 8.81 7.19
CA HIS A 347 -4.02 8.16 8.34
C HIS A 347 -5.00 7.23 9.07
N ILE A 348 -6.24 7.11 8.57
CA ILE A 348 -7.26 6.20 9.04
C ILE A 348 -7.41 5.11 7.97
N PHE A 349 -7.19 3.85 8.38
CA PHE A 349 -7.12 2.69 7.51
C PHE A 349 -8.35 1.82 7.70
N HIS A 350 -8.88 1.28 6.61
CA HIS A 350 -9.93 0.28 6.66
C HIS A 350 -9.35 -1.09 6.99
N PHE A 351 -10.00 -1.80 7.89
CA PHE A 351 -9.63 -3.15 8.27
C PHE A 351 -10.81 -4.10 8.15
N ASN A 352 -10.58 -5.23 7.49
CA ASN A 352 -11.43 -6.41 7.52
C ASN A 352 -10.86 -7.42 8.52
N PHE A 353 -11.59 -7.68 9.61
CA PHE A 353 -11.12 -8.52 10.71
C PHE A 353 -11.39 -10.02 10.53
N GLY A 354 -12.00 -10.44 9.42
CA GLY A 354 -12.29 -11.85 9.16
C GLY A 354 -13.32 -12.43 10.15
N TRP A 355 -14.32 -11.64 10.51
CA TRP A 355 -15.40 -12.01 11.43
C TRP A 355 -16.79 -11.92 10.80
N GLY A 356 -16.85 -11.82 9.47
CA GLY A 356 -18.08 -11.88 8.69
C GLY A 356 -18.99 -10.66 8.85
N GLU A 357 -20.27 -10.82 8.56
CA GLU A 357 -21.29 -9.75 8.62
C GLU A 357 -21.80 -9.45 10.04
N THR A 358 -21.04 -9.85 11.07
CA THR A 358 -21.42 -9.49 12.44
C THR A 358 -21.38 -7.97 12.59
N ILE A 359 -22.39 -7.42 13.26
CA ILE A 359 -22.85 -6.01 13.28
C ILE A 359 -21.79 -5.00 13.77
N TYR A 360 -20.53 -5.40 14.00
CA TYR A 360 -19.64 -4.72 14.93
C TYR A 360 -18.16 -4.56 14.58
N LYS A 361 -17.60 -4.89 13.40
CA LYS A 361 -16.14 -5.14 13.41
C LYS A 361 -15.26 -4.56 12.30
N ASP A 362 -15.69 -4.59 11.04
CA ASP A 362 -14.90 -3.96 9.98
C ASP A 362 -15.10 -2.43 9.98
N GLY A 363 -14.05 -1.67 9.70
CA GLY A 363 -14.16 -0.22 9.76
C GLY A 363 -12.84 0.51 9.67
N TYR A 364 -12.90 1.82 9.91
CA TYR A 364 -11.79 2.74 9.74
C TYR A 364 -11.15 3.07 11.08
N PHE A 365 -9.88 2.69 11.24
CA PHE A 365 -9.10 2.80 12.48
C PHE A 365 -7.75 3.49 12.24
N GLN A 366 -7.19 4.12 13.28
CA GLN A 366 -5.79 4.56 13.23
C GLN A 366 -4.86 3.39 13.53
N LEU A 367 -3.68 3.34 12.91
CA LEU A 367 -2.73 2.25 13.17
C LEU A 367 -2.27 2.20 14.63
N ASN A 368 -2.30 3.31 15.37
CA ASN A 368 -2.02 3.32 16.80
C ASN A 368 -3.27 3.19 17.69
N ASP A 369 -4.41 2.81 17.11
CA ASP A 369 -5.69 2.63 17.80
C ASP A 369 -6.60 1.65 17.03
N ILE A 370 -6.19 0.37 17.02
CA ILE A 370 -6.90 -0.72 16.34
C ILE A 370 -7.69 -1.53 17.37
N THR A 371 -8.90 -1.09 17.68
CA THR A 371 -9.79 -1.72 18.66
C THR A 371 -11.18 -1.99 18.05
N PRO A 372 -11.37 -3.11 17.34
CA PRO A 372 -12.54 -3.30 16.49
C PRO A 372 -13.88 -3.53 17.18
N GLY A 373 -13.96 -3.73 18.49
CA GLY A 373 -15.21 -4.14 19.12
C GLY A 373 -15.49 -5.64 19.00
N GLY A 374 -15.79 -6.31 20.12
CA GLY A 374 -15.96 -7.75 20.16
C GLY A 374 -15.86 -8.36 21.56
N ILE A 375 -16.18 -9.65 21.62
CA ILE A 375 -16.30 -10.50 22.82
C ILE A 375 -14.96 -10.61 23.57
N ASP A 376 -13.83 -10.40 22.88
CA ASP A 376 -12.49 -10.81 23.34
C ASP A 376 -11.55 -9.68 23.74
N GLU A 377 -12.02 -8.46 24.02
CA GLU A 377 -11.19 -7.49 24.76
C GLU A 377 -9.96 -6.91 24.04
N SER A 378 -9.72 -7.33 22.79
CA SER A 378 -8.41 -7.24 22.17
C SER A 378 -8.02 -5.84 21.69
N ASP A 379 -6.84 -5.42 22.12
CA ASP A 379 -6.13 -4.22 21.68
C ASP A 379 -5.00 -4.64 20.73
N TYR A 380 -5.15 -4.34 19.44
CA TYR A 380 -4.18 -4.72 18.42
C TYR A 380 -3.14 -3.63 18.15
N THR A 381 -2.92 -2.71 19.09
CA THR A 381 -1.92 -1.62 18.96
C THR A 381 -0.50 -2.03 19.30
N VAL A 382 -0.30 -3.19 19.93
CA VAL A 382 1.00 -3.70 20.37
C VAL A 382 1.51 -4.81 19.44
N TYR A 383 2.83 -4.95 19.34
CA TYR A 383 3.56 -5.93 18.50
C TYR A 383 2.99 -6.06 17.08
N GLN A 384 2.75 -4.90 16.47
CA GLN A 384 2.19 -4.83 15.14
C GLN A 384 3.19 -5.29 14.08
N SER A 385 2.65 -5.87 13.02
CA SER A 385 3.44 -6.34 11.89
C SER A 385 2.55 -6.42 10.65
N ALA A 386 3.17 -6.41 9.48
CA ALA A 386 2.47 -6.50 8.21
C ALA A 386 3.23 -7.41 7.25
N ILE A 387 2.49 -8.18 6.46
CA ILE A 387 3.02 -8.81 5.24
C ILE A 387 2.55 -7.95 4.08
N ILE A 388 3.50 -7.27 3.45
CA ILE A 388 3.29 -6.37 2.30
C ILE A 388 3.72 -7.07 1.01
N GLY A 389 3.51 -6.45 -0.16
CA GLY A 389 3.93 -7.02 -1.45
C GLY A 389 3.08 -8.20 -1.89
N LEU A 390 1.90 -8.38 -1.29
CA LEU A 390 0.97 -9.46 -1.58
C LEU A 390 0.25 -9.22 -2.91
N SER A 391 0.94 -9.57 -3.99
CA SER A 391 0.40 -9.73 -5.34
C SER A 391 0.96 -11.02 -5.96
N PRO A 392 0.20 -11.68 -6.85
CA PRO A 392 0.62 -12.91 -7.52
C PRO A 392 1.95 -12.71 -8.24
N THR A 393 2.91 -13.61 -8.05
CA THR A 393 4.16 -13.56 -8.80
C THR A 393 4.02 -14.20 -10.16
N TYR A 394 4.10 -13.39 -11.22
CA TYR A 394 4.10 -13.84 -12.61
C TYR A 394 5.54 -14.15 -13.05
N ALA A 395 6.28 -14.96 -12.31
CA ALA A 395 7.73 -15.18 -12.50
C ALA A 395 8.09 -15.70 -13.91
N HIS A 396 8.27 -14.85 -14.93
CA HIS A 396 8.46 -15.28 -16.34
C HIS A 396 7.68 -16.55 -16.71
N ILE A 397 6.46 -16.62 -16.18
CA ILE A 397 5.59 -17.76 -16.36
C ILE A 397 5.06 -17.57 -17.76
N SER A 398 5.74 -18.18 -18.73
CA SER A 398 5.14 -18.40 -20.03
C SER A 398 3.76 -18.99 -19.75
N CYS A 399 2.71 -18.38 -20.28
CA CYS A 399 1.33 -18.74 -19.99
C CYS A 399 1.04 -20.26 -20.15
N ASN A 400 1.93 -20.98 -20.84
CA ASN A 400 2.09 -22.43 -20.92
C ASN A 400 2.12 -23.24 -19.60
N SER A 401 2.54 -22.69 -18.45
CA SER A 401 2.67 -23.51 -17.22
C SER A 401 1.46 -23.53 -16.29
N TYR A 402 0.51 -22.59 -16.43
CA TYR A 402 -0.68 -22.49 -15.53
C TYR A 402 -2.01 -22.64 -16.26
N LEU A 403 -2.07 -22.28 -17.54
CA LEU A 403 -3.23 -22.57 -18.39
C LEU A 403 -2.86 -23.75 -19.30
N SER A 404 -3.62 -24.83 -19.19
CA SER A 404 -3.53 -25.96 -20.11
C SER A 404 -4.77 -26.01 -20.99
N ASP A 405 -4.70 -26.73 -22.10
CA ASP A 405 -5.88 -27.00 -22.91
C ASP A 405 -6.89 -27.82 -22.11
N ILE A 406 -8.15 -27.41 -22.13
CA ILE A 406 -9.23 -28.11 -21.44
C ILE A 406 -9.79 -29.15 -22.40
N ALA A 407 -9.47 -30.43 -22.18
CA ALA A 407 -10.04 -31.54 -22.95
C ALA A 407 -11.17 -32.28 -22.23
N ASN A 408 -11.40 -31.97 -20.95
CA ASN A 408 -12.39 -32.62 -20.11
C ASN A 408 -12.77 -31.71 -18.94
N LEU A 409 -14.06 -31.72 -18.58
CA LEU A 409 -14.59 -31.02 -17.40
C LEU A 409 -14.99 -32.03 -16.33
N SER A 410 -14.93 -31.61 -15.07
CA SER A 410 -15.31 -32.44 -13.91
C SER A 410 -16.82 -32.61 -13.78
N TYR A 411 -17.61 -31.77 -14.46
CA TYR A 411 -19.06 -31.76 -14.42
C TYR A 411 -19.68 -32.08 -15.78
N SER A 412 -20.92 -32.58 -15.74
CA SER A 412 -21.74 -32.91 -16.92
C SER A 412 -22.98 -32.03 -17.07
N SER A 413 -23.25 -31.14 -16.12
CA SER A 413 -24.35 -30.17 -16.17
C SER A 413 -23.96 -28.82 -15.58
N VAL A 414 -24.49 -27.73 -16.15
CA VAL A 414 -24.28 -26.34 -15.72
C VAL A 414 -25.63 -25.77 -15.29
N LEU A 415 -25.83 -25.63 -13.97
CA LEU A 415 -27.06 -25.11 -13.35
C LEU A 415 -26.93 -23.63 -12.94
N ASN A 416 -25.70 -23.18 -12.68
CA ASN A 416 -25.33 -21.82 -12.25
C ASN A 416 -24.21 -21.30 -13.16
N LYS A 417 -23.72 -20.08 -12.93
CA LYS A 417 -22.59 -19.52 -13.68
C LYS A 417 -21.32 -20.39 -13.56
N LYS A 418 -20.69 -20.72 -14.69
CA LYS A 418 -19.40 -21.42 -14.79
C LYS A 418 -18.51 -20.70 -15.80
N LEU A 419 -17.25 -20.48 -15.46
CA LEU A 419 -16.22 -19.91 -16.34
C LEU A 419 -15.09 -20.92 -16.52
N GLU A 420 -14.76 -21.22 -17.77
CA GLU A 420 -13.62 -22.06 -18.15
C GLU A 420 -12.66 -21.27 -19.03
N VAL A 421 -11.38 -21.28 -18.67
CA VAL A 421 -10.31 -20.56 -19.38
C VAL A 421 -9.21 -21.55 -19.74
N ALA A 422 -8.86 -21.64 -21.03
CA ALA A 422 -7.77 -22.49 -21.51
C ALA A 422 -6.78 -21.70 -22.36
N LEU A 423 -5.51 -22.04 -22.27
CA LEU A 423 -4.46 -21.32 -22.97
C LEU A 423 -4.68 -21.24 -24.49
N ASN A 424 -4.83 -22.40 -25.13
CA ASN A 424 -5.07 -22.45 -26.57
C ASN A 424 -6.47 -22.98 -26.85
N THR A 425 -6.81 -24.13 -26.27
CA THR A 425 -7.98 -24.89 -26.69
C THR A 425 -8.88 -25.33 -25.54
N ILE A 426 -10.18 -25.10 -25.67
CA ILE A 426 -11.23 -25.83 -24.94
C ILE A 426 -11.86 -26.83 -25.90
N THR A 427 -11.96 -28.10 -25.50
CA THR A 427 -12.62 -29.18 -26.24
C THR A 427 -13.53 -29.95 -25.30
N VAL A 428 -14.83 -29.67 -25.36
CA VAL A 428 -15.82 -30.20 -24.41
C VAL A 428 -17.10 -30.62 -25.13
N PRO A 429 -17.82 -31.65 -24.67
CA PRO A 429 -17.41 -32.60 -23.65
C PRO A 429 -16.28 -33.54 -24.13
N ALA A 430 -15.64 -34.24 -23.18
CA ALA A 430 -14.67 -35.28 -23.49
C ALA A 430 -15.32 -36.44 -24.26
N VAL A 431 -14.49 -37.31 -24.87
CA VAL A 431 -14.96 -38.48 -25.60
C VAL A 431 -15.89 -39.33 -24.72
N ASN A 432 -17.07 -39.69 -25.24
CA ASN A 432 -18.11 -40.44 -24.55
C ASN A 432 -18.73 -39.78 -23.31
N LYS A 433 -18.57 -38.45 -23.14
CA LYS A 433 -19.26 -37.68 -22.10
C LYS A 433 -20.30 -36.73 -22.68
N SER A 434 -21.24 -36.30 -21.85
CA SER A 434 -22.20 -35.24 -22.15
C SER A 434 -21.98 -34.03 -21.25
N LEU A 435 -22.26 -32.84 -21.77
CA LEU A 435 -22.27 -31.59 -21.02
C LEU A 435 -23.55 -30.83 -21.36
N SER A 436 -24.40 -30.55 -20.36
CA SER A 436 -25.67 -29.86 -20.54
C SER A 436 -25.72 -28.54 -19.79
N VAL A 437 -25.88 -27.41 -20.49
CA VAL A 437 -26.24 -26.13 -19.86
C VAL A 437 -27.74 -26.11 -19.63
N GLU A 438 -28.13 -26.16 -18.37
CA GLU A 438 -29.52 -26.28 -17.93
C GLU A 438 -30.25 -24.92 -18.03
N SER A 439 -31.59 -24.93 -18.01
CA SER A 439 -32.37 -23.68 -18.00
C SER A 439 -31.99 -22.84 -16.76
N GLY A 440 -31.58 -21.58 -16.96
CA GLY A 440 -31.04 -20.70 -15.92
C GLY A 440 -29.53 -20.83 -15.69
N GLY A 441 -28.87 -21.83 -16.27
CA GLY A 441 -27.41 -21.96 -16.23
C GLY A 441 -26.71 -20.98 -17.17
N ASP A 442 -25.49 -20.58 -16.81
CA ASP A 442 -24.65 -19.64 -17.58
C ASP A 442 -23.25 -20.23 -17.74
N LEU A 443 -22.82 -20.53 -18.96
CA LEU A 443 -21.48 -21.07 -19.23
C LEU A 443 -20.68 -20.07 -20.05
N GLU A 444 -19.55 -19.63 -19.53
CA GLU A 444 -18.59 -18.77 -20.20
C GLU A 444 -17.31 -19.56 -20.52
N LEU A 445 -16.93 -19.61 -21.80
CA LEU A 445 -15.75 -20.32 -22.29
C LEU A 445 -14.79 -19.31 -22.93
N LYS A 446 -13.53 -19.28 -22.49
CA LYS A 446 -12.49 -18.43 -23.07
C LYS A 446 -11.28 -19.26 -23.46
N ALA A 447 -10.83 -19.12 -24.71
CA ALA A 447 -9.63 -19.81 -25.19
C ALA A 447 -8.79 -18.93 -26.10
N GLY A 448 -7.46 -19.11 -26.06
CA GLY A 448 -6.53 -18.32 -26.87
C GLY A 448 -6.68 -18.53 -28.37
N SER A 449 -7.02 -19.75 -28.79
CA SER A 449 -7.04 -20.15 -30.21
C SER A 449 -8.34 -20.81 -30.64
N LEU A 450 -8.94 -21.66 -29.79
CA LEU A 450 -10.00 -22.54 -30.24
C LEU A 450 -10.95 -23.00 -29.12
N ILE A 451 -12.25 -22.98 -29.41
CA ILE A 451 -13.27 -23.64 -28.58
C ILE A 451 -14.01 -24.65 -29.46
N VAL A 452 -14.01 -25.91 -29.06
CA VAL A 452 -14.66 -27.03 -29.76
C VAL A 452 -15.74 -27.63 -28.88
N LEU A 453 -16.99 -27.43 -29.27
CA LEU A 453 -18.15 -28.08 -28.67
C LEU A 453 -18.43 -29.40 -29.42
N LYS A 454 -18.10 -30.53 -28.79
CA LYS A 454 -18.25 -31.88 -29.35
C LYS A 454 -19.70 -32.39 -29.24
N PRO A 455 -20.08 -33.39 -30.06
CA PRO A 455 -21.34 -34.11 -29.88
C PRO A 455 -21.49 -34.60 -28.43
N GLY A 456 -22.65 -34.34 -27.83
CA GLY A 456 -22.89 -34.53 -26.39
C GLY A 456 -22.94 -33.22 -25.59
N PHE A 457 -22.57 -32.08 -26.20
CA PHE A 457 -22.86 -30.76 -25.67
C PHE A 457 -24.32 -30.37 -25.96
N THR A 458 -25.05 -29.89 -24.96
CA THR A 458 -26.42 -29.36 -25.11
C THR A 458 -26.60 -28.07 -24.31
N ALA A 459 -27.28 -27.08 -24.88
CA ALA A 459 -27.74 -25.89 -24.15
C ALA A 459 -29.27 -25.87 -24.19
N LYS A 460 -29.92 -25.87 -23.02
CA LYS A 460 -31.38 -25.91 -22.90
C LYS A 460 -31.98 -24.51 -23.08
N ILE A 461 -33.25 -24.47 -23.49
CA ILE A 461 -33.98 -23.20 -23.59
C ILE A 461 -33.96 -22.50 -22.22
N GLY A 462 -33.56 -21.23 -22.20
CA GLY A 462 -33.39 -20.44 -20.98
C GLY A 462 -31.98 -20.45 -20.38
N SER A 463 -31.00 -21.13 -21.00
CA SER A 463 -29.59 -21.06 -20.61
C SER A 463 -28.84 -19.91 -21.31
N SER A 464 -27.73 -19.46 -20.72
CA SER A 464 -26.74 -18.58 -21.33
C SER A 464 -25.46 -19.36 -21.66
N LEU A 465 -24.91 -19.14 -22.86
CA LEU A 465 -23.60 -19.66 -23.28
C LEU A 465 -22.85 -18.53 -23.96
N ASN A 466 -21.73 -18.13 -23.39
CA ASN A 466 -20.81 -17.16 -23.98
C ASN A 466 -19.48 -17.84 -24.30
N ALA A 467 -19.01 -17.70 -25.54
CA ALA A 467 -17.75 -18.30 -25.97
C ALA A 467 -16.93 -17.25 -26.70
N SER A 468 -15.74 -16.95 -26.20
CA SER A 468 -14.82 -16.00 -26.83
C SER A 468 -13.48 -16.64 -27.15
N VAL A 469 -13.03 -16.41 -28.38
CA VAL A 469 -11.70 -16.77 -28.86
C VAL A 469 -10.97 -15.49 -29.20
N GLY A 470 -9.76 -15.35 -28.69
CA GLY A 470 -8.90 -14.20 -28.92
C GLY A 470 -7.61 -14.43 -28.15
N ALA A 471 -6.55 -13.68 -28.48
CA ALA A 471 -5.32 -13.73 -27.70
C ALA A 471 -5.69 -13.63 -26.22
N ILE A 472 -5.38 -14.68 -25.45
CA ILE A 472 -5.41 -14.55 -23.99
C ILE A 472 -4.22 -13.66 -23.71
N ASP A 473 -4.54 -12.39 -23.47
CA ASP A 473 -3.58 -11.35 -23.21
C ASP A 473 -2.92 -11.67 -21.87
N CYS A 474 -1.87 -12.48 -21.93
CA CYS A 474 -0.96 -12.72 -20.83
C CYS A 474 0.15 -11.66 -20.81
N ASP A 475 0.13 -10.69 -21.73
CA ASP A 475 1.11 -9.62 -21.81
C ASP A 475 0.74 -8.56 -20.75
N LYS A 476 0.84 -8.93 -19.48
CA LYS A 476 1.41 -7.99 -18.54
C LYS A 476 2.91 -8.12 -18.74
N GLU A 477 3.52 -7.12 -19.37
CA GLU A 477 4.97 -6.95 -19.32
C GLU A 477 5.37 -6.94 -17.82
N CYS A 478 5.71 -8.11 -17.30
CA CYS A 478 6.28 -8.28 -15.98
C CYS A 478 7.80 -8.39 -16.16
N GLY A 479 8.54 -7.89 -15.17
CA GLY A 479 9.96 -7.65 -15.23
C GLY A 479 10.25 -6.22 -14.79
N ILE A 480 10.82 -6.08 -13.60
CA ILE A 480 11.21 -4.78 -13.06
C ILE A 480 12.57 -4.37 -13.64
N GLU A 481 12.60 -3.20 -14.28
CA GLU A 481 13.85 -2.50 -14.61
C GLU A 481 13.98 -1.26 -13.73
N LEU A 482 15.13 -1.07 -13.08
CA LEU A 482 15.39 0.07 -12.20
C LEU A 482 16.66 0.80 -12.63
N ASN A 483 16.53 2.12 -12.76
CA ASN A 483 17.60 3.05 -13.04
C ASN A 483 17.80 4.02 -11.84
N CYS A 484 19.06 4.23 -11.47
CA CYS A 484 19.47 5.12 -10.38
C CYS A 484 20.59 6.03 -10.88
N PRO A 485 20.27 7.13 -11.59
CA PRO A 485 21.29 7.92 -12.29
C PRO A 485 22.14 8.80 -11.36
N VAL A 486 21.65 9.11 -10.15
CA VAL A 486 22.33 10.01 -9.22
C VAL A 486 23.01 9.18 -8.14
N ASN A 487 24.27 9.48 -7.80
CA ASN A 487 24.99 8.87 -6.67
C ASN A 487 25.62 9.89 -5.71
N ALA A 488 25.20 11.15 -5.78
CA ALA A 488 25.63 12.22 -4.89
C ALA A 488 24.53 13.27 -4.64
N ILE A 489 24.46 13.81 -3.42
CA ILE A 489 23.53 14.89 -3.02
C ILE A 489 24.24 15.99 -2.21
N ILE A 490 23.74 17.21 -2.27
CA ILE A 490 24.25 18.37 -1.50
C ILE A 490 23.21 18.73 -0.44
N TYR A 491 23.62 18.75 0.83
CA TYR A 491 22.77 19.01 1.99
C TYR A 491 23.03 20.41 2.58
N GLY A 492 21.96 21.13 2.95
CA GLY A 492 22.04 22.40 3.68
C GLY A 492 21.91 23.70 2.86
N SER A 493 21.28 23.68 1.69
CA SER A 493 20.89 24.90 0.94
C SER A 493 19.46 24.75 0.41
N GLU A 494 18.77 25.85 0.06
CA GLU A 494 17.40 25.80 -0.49
C GLU A 494 17.30 25.05 -1.84
N ILE A 495 18.44 24.68 -2.45
CA ILE A 495 18.53 23.89 -3.69
C ILE A 495 19.21 22.56 -3.34
N ASN A 496 18.41 21.59 -2.90
CA ASN A 496 18.90 20.29 -2.45
C ASN A 496 19.31 19.41 -3.64
N GLY A 497 20.46 18.75 -3.54
CA GLY A 497 20.73 17.56 -4.36
C GLY A 497 19.71 16.47 -4.00
N ARG A 498 19.11 15.83 -5.00
CA ARG A 498 18.00 14.90 -4.83
C ARG A 498 18.46 13.52 -5.25
N TYR A 499 18.30 12.53 -4.39
CA TYR A 499 18.45 11.14 -4.81
C TYR A 499 17.16 10.72 -5.52
N ILE A 500 17.29 10.39 -6.80
CA ILE A 500 16.18 10.07 -7.70
C ILE A 500 16.34 8.66 -8.27
N ILE A 501 15.21 8.04 -8.58
CA ILE A 501 15.14 6.74 -9.26
C ILE A 501 14.08 6.79 -10.35
N SER A 502 14.21 5.95 -11.37
CA SER A 502 13.17 5.66 -12.37
C SER A 502 13.18 4.18 -12.72
N GLY A 503 12.14 3.68 -13.38
CA GLY A 503 12.10 2.29 -13.78
C GLY A 503 10.91 1.95 -14.67
N LYS A 504 10.91 0.72 -15.18
CA LYS A 504 9.82 0.11 -15.96
C LYS A 504 9.13 -0.99 -15.19
N ASN A 505 7.82 -1.08 -15.34
CA ASN A 505 6.96 -2.01 -14.62
C ASN A 505 7.17 -1.90 -13.11
N THR A 506 7.28 -0.66 -12.63
CA THR A 506 7.50 -0.35 -11.22
C THR A 506 6.25 0.31 -10.64
N ASN A 507 5.82 -0.09 -9.44
CA ASN A 507 4.62 0.49 -8.83
C ASN A 507 4.91 1.18 -7.52
N SER A 508 5.77 0.59 -6.69
CA SER A 508 6.19 1.23 -5.45
C SER A 508 7.66 1.00 -5.14
N TYR A 509 8.20 1.90 -4.31
CA TYR A 509 9.53 1.81 -3.76
C TYR A 509 9.50 1.87 -2.23
N GLU A 510 10.54 1.28 -1.65
CA GLU A 510 10.97 1.44 -0.26
C GLU A 510 12.44 1.82 -0.30
N VAL A 511 12.86 2.77 0.54
CA VAL A 511 14.25 3.16 0.66
C VAL A 511 14.66 3.26 2.12
N ILE A 512 15.82 2.69 2.43
CA ILE A 512 16.50 2.85 3.72
C ILE A 512 17.88 3.45 3.43
N ILE A 513 18.18 4.54 4.12
CA ILE A 513 19.49 5.19 4.04
C ILE A 513 20.29 4.87 5.29
N TRP A 514 21.48 4.33 5.08
CA TRP A 514 22.40 3.94 6.12
C TRP A 514 23.61 4.87 6.17
N SER A 515 24.06 5.17 7.38
CA SER A 515 25.39 5.72 7.61
C SER A 515 26.45 4.63 7.39
N ARG A 516 27.73 5.02 7.23
CA ARG A 516 28.84 4.03 7.20
C ARG A 516 28.95 3.19 8.46
N ASN A 517 28.40 3.67 9.58
CA ASN A 517 28.38 2.95 10.85
C ASN A 517 27.17 2.02 10.96
N GLN A 518 26.39 1.84 9.88
CA GLN A 518 25.18 1.01 9.82
C GLN A 518 24.02 1.55 10.66
N ASP A 519 24.05 2.85 10.98
CA ASP A 519 22.91 3.53 11.59
C ASP A 519 21.90 3.91 10.50
N ILE A 520 20.61 3.70 10.77
CA ILE A 520 19.54 4.17 9.89
C ILE A 520 19.43 5.69 10.03
N VAL A 521 19.60 6.37 8.91
CA VAL A 521 19.58 7.84 8.82
C VAL A 521 18.22 8.33 8.37
N TYR A 522 17.61 7.59 7.43
CA TYR A 522 16.34 7.94 6.83
C TYR A 522 15.64 6.68 6.31
N ARG A 523 14.31 6.68 6.37
CA ARG A 523 13.45 5.68 5.74
C ARG A 523 12.32 6.38 5.04
N ASN A 524 11.88 5.80 3.92
CA ASN A 524 10.70 6.25 3.21
C ASN A 524 10.15 5.12 2.33
N ALA A 525 8.88 5.26 1.93
CA ALA A 525 8.25 4.45 0.91
C ALA A 525 7.37 5.35 0.04
N GLY A 526 7.01 4.90 -1.14
CA GLY A 526 6.12 5.67 -2.00
C GLY A 526 5.80 5.00 -3.31
N LEU A 527 5.00 5.69 -4.11
CA LEU A 527 4.65 5.26 -5.46
C LEU A 527 5.76 5.60 -6.44
N MET A 528 5.96 4.72 -7.40
CA MET A 528 6.73 5.02 -8.60
C MET A 528 5.88 5.90 -9.52
N GLY A 529 6.54 6.75 -10.32
CA GLY A 529 5.87 7.44 -11.42
C GLY A 529 5.53 6.45 -12.53
N ALA A 530 4.90 6.92 -13.60
CA ALA A 530 4.74 6.06 -14.78
C ALA A 530 6.12 5.65 -15.35
N ASP A 531 6.18 4.66 -16.21
CA ASP A 531 7.47 4.11 -16.67
C ASP A 531 8.46 5.19 -17.15
N ASP A 532 9.71 5.01 -16.76
CA ASP A 532 10.84 5.92 -16.96
C ASP A 532 10.72 7.30 -16.29
N GLU A 533 9.73 7.54 -15.39
CA GLU A 533 9.67 8.78 -14.59
C GLU A 533 10.72 8.80 -13.52
N TYR A 534 11.46 9.91 -13.44
CA TYR A 534 12.29 10.17 -12.28
C TYR A 534 11.44 10.67 -11.12
N ILE A 535 11.46 9.90 -10.03
CA ILE A 535 10.89 10.30 -8.75
C ILE A 535 12.01 10.61 -7.75
N LYS A 536 11.74 11.56 -6.85
CA LYS A 536 12.64 11.91 -5.75
C LYS A 536 12.32 11.06 -4.53
N ILE A 537 13.32 10.35 -4.01
CA ILE A 537 13.13 9.46 -2.86
C ILE A 537 13.87 9.91 -1.59
N TRP A 538 14.88 10.77 -1.71
CA TRP A 538 15.60 11.36 -0.56
C TRP A 538 16.25 12.71 -0.91
N SER A 539 16.28 13.65 0.05
CA SER A 539 16.86 14.99 -0.10
C SER A 539 17.98 15.29 0.90
N GLY A 540 18.48 14.27 1.62
CA GLY A 540 19.50 14.43 2.67
C GLY A 540 18.93 14.60 4.08
N GLU A 541 17.63 14.35 4.28
CA GLU A 541 17.01 14.33 5.60
C GLU A 541 17.76 13.34 6.52
N GLY A 542 18.02 13.76 7.77
CA GLY A 542 18.72 12.93 8.77
C GLY A 542 20.25 12.98 8.71
N VAL A 543 20.84 13.57 7.66
CA VAL A 543 22.31 13.71 7.54
C VAL A 543 22.86 14.61 8.64
N THR A 544 23.94 14.14 9.29
CA THR A 544 24.64 14.86 10.36
C THR A 544 26.09 15.23 10.02
N TYR A 545 26.67 14.66 8.95
CA TYR A 545 28.02 14.95 8.47
C TYR A 545 28.15 14.67 6.96
N GLU A 546 29.15 15.27 6.32
CA GLU A 546 29.51 14.96 4.94
C GLU A 546 30.16 13.58 4.83
N GLY A 547 29.83 12.81 3.79
CA GLY A 547 30.41 11.49 3.61
C GLY A 547 29.59 10.58 2.71
N VAL A 548 29.97 9.31 2.69
CA VAL A 548 29.25 8.29 1.90
C VAL A 548 28.21 7.60 2.76
N TYR A 549 27.00 7.53 2.26
CA TYR A 549 25.84 6.82 2.79
C TYR A 549 25.50 5.67 1.83
N VAL A 550 24.74 4.69 2.29
CA VAL A 550 24.26 3.58 1.44
C VAL A 550 22.74 3.65 1.38
N ALA A 551 22.18 3.66 0.18
CA ALA A 551 20.74 3.51 -0.03
C ALA A 551 20.42 2.08 -0.45
N ASP A 552 19.67 1.39 0.40
CA ASP A 552 18.99 0.15 0.05
C ASP A 552 17.61 0.49 -0.50
N ILE A 553 17.43 0.25 -1.79
CA ILE A 553 16.18 0.50 -2.50
C ILE A 553 15.53 -0.84 -2.81
N THR A 554 14.26 -1.00 -2.45
CA THR A 554 13.43 -2.13 -2.85
C THR A 554 12.30 -1.62 -3.73
N ILE A 555 12.15 -2.19 -4.92
CA ILE A 555 11.05 -1.92 -5.85
C ILE A 555 10.12 -3.11 -5.90
N ARG A 556 8.81 -2.84 -5.94
CA ARG A 556 7.77 -3.85 -6.11
C ARG A 556 6.84 -3.46 -7.25
N ASN A 557 6.27 -4.47 -7.88
CA ASN A 557 5.21 -4.28 -8.86
C ASN A 557 3.98 -5.15 -8.56
N ASN A 558 2.93 -4.95 -9.35
CA ASN A 558 1.66 -5.65 -9.23
C ASN A 558 1.71 -7.05 -9.84
N CYS A 559 2.85 -7.40 -10.45
CA CYS A 559 3.16 -8.74 -10.89
C CYS A 559 3.79 -9.59 -9.78
N GLY A 560 3.75 -9.17 -8.52
CA GLY A 560 4.34 -9.92 -7.41
C GLY A 560 5.85 -10.09 -7.53
N GLU A 561 6.52 -9.22 -8.29
CA GLU A 561 7.97 -9.18 -8.39
C GLU A 561 8.54 -8.13 -7.44
N LYS A 562 9.75 -8.39 -6.99
CA LYS A 562 10.55 -7.44 -6.23
C LYS A 562 12.00 -7.48 -6.68
N ILE A 563 12.65 -6.33 -6.64
CA ILE A 563 14.11 -6.25 -6.72
C ILE A 563 14.62 -5.36 -5.61
N SER A 564 15.82 -5.66 -5.12
CA SER A 564 16.52 -4.82 -4.15
C SER A 564 17.91 -4.48 -4.68
N GLN A 565 18.28 -3.21 -4.60
CA GLN A 565 19.60 -2.72 -4.98
C GLN A 565 20.17 -1.79 -3.90
N SER A 566 21.44 -1.99 -3.56
CA SER A 566 22.21 -1.10 -2.69
C SER A 566 23.07 -0.17 -3.54
N LYS A 567 23.04 1.14 -3.27
CA LYS A 567 23.85 2.14 -3.97
C LYS A 567 24.53 3.08 -2.97
N ASP A 568 25.80 3.36 -3.20
CA ASP A 568 26.53 4.40 -2.47
C ASP A 568 26.01 5.78 -2.91
N ILE A 569 25.73 6.64 -1.92
CA ILE A 569 25.37 8.04 -2.11
C ILE A 569 26.38 8.91 -1.38
N THR A 570 27.04 9.82 -2.10
CA THR A 570 27.95 10.79 -1.48
C THR A 570 27.20 12.05 -1.09
N VAL A 571 27.25 12.45 0.18
CA VAL A 571 26.63 13.66 0.71
C VAL A 571 27.68 14.72 1.00
N LEU A 572 27.48 15.93 0.47
CA LEU A 572 28.38 17.09 0.61
C LEU A 572 27.68 18.27 1.30
N SER A 573 28.42 19.11 2.04
CA SER A 573 27.90 20.27 2.78
C SER A 573 27.86 21.52 1.91
N SER A 574 26.83 22.32 2.12
CA SER A 574 26.73 23.67 1.57
C SER A 574 27.80 24.66 2.08
N SER A 575 28.51 24.35 3.18
CA SER A 575 29.54 25.24 3.77
C SER A 575 30.79 25.43 2.91
N LEU A 576 30.96 24.64 1.84
CA LEU A 576 32.01 24.83 0.83
C LEU A 576 31.72 26.00 -0.14
N PHE A 577 30.51 26.58 -0.09
CA PHE A 577 30.10 27.71 -0.93
C PHE A 577 30.13 29.03 -0.12
N LYS A 578 31.03 29.96 -0.46
CA LYS A 578 31.10 31.30 0.18
C LYS A 578 30.14 32.28 -0.51
N SER A 579 29.30 32.94 0.29
CA SER A 579 28.50 34.09 -0.16
C SER A 579 29.35 35.35 -0.28
N ASP A 580 29.25 36.10 -1.39
CA ASP A 580 29.74 37.48 -1.44
C ASP A 580 28.66 38.46 -1.94
N SER A 581 28.69 39.66 -1.38
CA SER A 581 27.53 40.52 -1.11
C SER A 581 27.03 41.43 -2.24
N THR A 582 27.23 41.09 -3.53
CA THR A 582 26.79 41.97 -4.64
C THR A 582 26.18 41.31 -5.88
N THR A 583 25.82 40.02 -5.86
CA THR A 583 25.11 39.38 -6.99
C THR A 583 24.08 38.37 -6.49
N GLN A 584 23.00 38.16 -7.25
CA GLN A 584 22.11 36.99 -7.14
C GLN A 584 22.93 35.75 -6.78
N TYR A 585 22.42 34.90 -5.87
CA TYR A 585 23.02 33.58 -5.65
C TYR A 585 22.90 32.77 -6.95
N VAL A 586 23.95 32.79 -7.76
CA VAL A 586 24.12 32.00 -8.97
C VAL A 586 24.49 30.59 -8.51
N PHE A 587 23.59 29.62 -8.68
CA PHE A 587 24.01 28.22 -8.76
C PHE A 587 25.05 28.12 -9.88
N PRO A 588 26.17 27.37 -9.74
CA PRO A 588 26.81 26.83 -10.94
C PRO A 588 25.67 26.24 -11.76
N SER A 589 25.55 26.65 -13.02
CA SER A 589 24.33 26.71 -13.84
C SER A 589 23.62 25.37 -14.11
N ASP A 590 23.93 24.35 -13.32
CA ASP A 590 23.86 22.95 -13.66
C ASP A 590 22.67 22.20 -13.08
N PHE A 591 21.79 22.85 -12.29
CA PHE A 591 20.80 22.14 -11.46
C PHE A 591 19.32 22.58 -11.61
N GLN A 592 18.88 23.13 -12.73
CA GLN A 592 17.47 23.45 -12.96
C GLN A 592 16.90 22.91 -14.28
N ASN A 593 16.30 21.72 -14.35
CA ASN A 593 15.02 21.45 -15.07
C ASN A 593 14.99 20.10 -15.77
N SER A 594 14.91 18.95 -15.08
CA SER A 594 14.51 17.70 -15.77
C SER A 594 13.07 17.35 -15.53
N SER A 595 12.22 17.95 -16.37
CA SER A 595 10.90 17.44 -16.66
C SER A 595 10.83 17.15 -18.16
N ASN A 596 11.16 15.92 -18.57
CA ASN A 596 10.16 14.98 -19.07
C ASN A 596 10.76 13.69 -19.68
N LYS A 597 10.04 12.60 -19.48
CA LYS A 597 10.19 11.26 -20.08
C LYS A 597 10.27 11.25 -21.61
N PRO A 598 10.75 10.14 -22.18
CA PRO A 598 10.10 9.54 -23.35
C PRO A 598 9.73 8.06 -23.14
N GLU A 599 8.63 7.67 -23.77
CA GLU A 599 8.15 6.31 -24.06
C GLU A 599 7.63 6.39 -25.53
N PRO A 600 7.45 5.28 -26.28
CA PRO A 600 8.46 4.30 -26.69
C PRO A 600 8.56 4.23 -28.23
N PHE A 601 9.63 3.63 -28.74
CA PHE A 601 9.80 3.32 -30.16
C PHE A 601 8.95 2.10 -30.54
N ASN A 602 8.13 2.20 -31.60
CA ASN A 602 7.94 1.03 -32.45
C ASN A 602 7.80 1.36 -33.95
N ASN A 603 8.17 0.35 -34.72
CA ASN A 603 8.79 0.43 -36.04
C ASN A 603 7.82 0.56 -37.22
N SER A 604 8.34 1.22 -38.26
CA SER A 604 8.13 0.99 -39.70
C SER A 604 6.87 1.52 -40.42
N ASN A 605 7.17 2.47 -41.33
CA ASN A 605 6.62 2.71 -42.69
C ASN A 605 5.11 2.87 -42.88
N ILE A 606 4.68 4.07 -43.31
CA ILE A 606 3.90 4.35 -44.54
C ILE A 606 3.83 5.88 -44.76
N GLU A 607 3.91 6.29 -46.02
CA GLU A 607 4.07 7.65 -46.53
C GLU A 607 2.85 8.59 -46.37
N SER A 608 3.18 9.89 -46.27
CA SER A 608 2.51 11.06 -46.86
C SER A 608 1.33 11.76 -46.14
N SER A 609 1.64 13.00 -45.72
CA SER A 609 0.95 14.27 -46.04
C SER A 609 0.14 15.04 -44.96
N SER A 610 0.50 16.32 -44.88
CA SER A 610 -0.21 17.55 -44.47
C SER A 610 -0.49 17.89 -42.99
N GLU A 611 0.31 18.88 -42.54
CA GLU A 611 -0.05 20.15 -41.85
C GLU A 611 -0.44 20.20 -40.35
N SER A 612 0.53 20.75 -39.60
CA SER A 612 0.45 21.78 -38.53
C SER A 612 -0.34 21.53 -37.25
N ILE A 613 0.38 21.14 -36.18
CA ILE A 613 0.27 21.73 -34.83
C ILE A 613 1.69 21.81 -34.24
N ASP A 614 2.27 23.00 -34.31
CA ASP A 614 3.61 23.37 -33.86
C ASP A 614 3.50 23.86 -32.40
N ASN A 615 4.14 23.17 -31.42
CA ASN A 615 4.59 23.72 -30.11
C ASN A 615 5.15 22.70 -29.09
N ASP A 616 5.07 21.38 -29.28
CA ASP A 616 5.59 20.38 -28.30
C ASP A 616 6.83 19.59 -28.76
N VAL A 617 7.28 19.75 -30.01
CA VAL A 617 8.37 18.93 -30.61
C VAL A 617 9.78 19.37 -30.16
N ASP A 618 9.96 20.60 -29.71
CA ASP A 618 11.30 21.11 -29.37
C ASP A 618 11.78 20.75 -27.95
N LYS A 619 10.90 20.34 -27.02
CA LYS A 619 11.31 19.96 -25.65
C LYS A 619 11.99 18.59 -25.57
N PHE A 620 11.57 17.63 -26.38
CA PHE A 620 12.15 16.28 -26.39
C PHE A 620 13.55 16.20 -26.99
N LYS A 621 14.00 17.24 -27.70
CA LYS A 621 15.35 17.30 -28.32
C LYS A 621 16.48 17.48 -27.30
N TYR A 622 16.18 17.93 -26.08
CA TYR A 622 17.19 18.37 -25.13
C TYR A 622 17.30 17.51 -23.86
N ASN A 623 16.47 16.48 -23.69
CA ASN A 623 16.54 15.60 -22.51
C ASN A 623 17.67 14.57 -22.64
N PHE A 624 18.38 14.30 -21.54
CA PHE A 624 19.42 13.28 -21.54
C PHE A 624 18.80 11.90 -21.60
N VAL A 625 19.04 11.17 -22.69
CA VAL A 625 18.49 9.83 -22.86
C VAL A 625 19.38 8.76 -22.21
N ASN A 626 20.71 8.94 -22.22
CA ASN A 626 21.71 8.10 -21.53
C ASN A 626 23.11 8.74 -21.65
N ILE A 627 23.58 9.45 -20.62
CA ILE A 627 24.98 9.92 -20.58
C ILE A 627 25.87 8.75 -20.14
N ASN A 628 26.94 8.50 -20.89
CA ASN A 628 27.94 7.49 -20.55
C ASN A 628 29.34 8.11 -20.57
N ILE A 629 30.10 7.92 -19.49
CA ILE A 629 31.46 8.42 -19.36
C ILE A 629 32.44 7.26 -19.29
N SER A 630 33.37 7.19 -20.25
CA SER A 630 34.33 6.10 -20.35
C SER A 630 35.67 6.53 -20.96
N PRO A 631 36.80 5.89 -20.61
CA PRO A 631 36.95 4.88 -19.55
C PRO A 631 36.99 5.51 -18.16
N ASN A 632 36.58 4.74 -17.14
CA ASN A 632 36.73 5.09 -15.72
C ASN A 632 37.08 3.80 -14.93
N PRO A 633 38.26 3.65 -14.32
CA PRO A 633 39.33 4.64 -14.16
C PRO A 633 39.98 5.05 -15.50
N THR A 634 40.49 6.27 -15.57
CA THR A 634 41.18 6.82 -16.75
C THR A 634 42.62 7.22 -16.42
N SER A 635 43.50 7.20 -17.42
CA SER A 635 44.84 7.80 -17.35
C SER A 635 44.88 9.25 -17.82
N GLY A 636 43.74 9.81 -18.24
CA GLY A 636 43.62 11.20 -18.66
C GLY A 636 42.44 11.42 -19.59
N ILE A 637 42.42 10.73 -20.74
CA ILE A 637 41.37 10.96 -21.74
C ILE A 637 40.10 10.21 -21.35
N ILE A 638 38.98 10.93 -21.32
CA ILE A 638 37.64 10.39 -21.15
C ILE A 638 36.78 10.79 -22.35
N SER A 639 35.81 9.95 -22.68
CA SER A 639 34.80 10.17 -23.70
C SER A 639 33.45 10.23 -22.99
N ILE A 640 32.72 11.32 -23.21
CA ILE A 640 31.37 11.51 -22.74
C ILE A 640 30.47 11.39 -23.96
N ALA A 641 29.55 10.44 -23.94
CA ALA A 641 28.59 10.19 -25.02
C ALA A 641 27.16 10.39 -24.50
N GLY A 642 26.22 10.69 -25.41
CA GLY A 642 24.81 10.94 -25.06
C GLY A 642 24.52 12.39 -24.68
N LEU A 643 25.38 13.32 -25.11
CA LEU A 643 25.20 14.76 -24.91
C LEU A 643 24.18 15.31 -25.88
N VAL A 644 23.51 16.39 -25.49
CA VAL A 644 22.69 17.19 -26.41
C VAL A 644 23.48 18.42 -26.84
N PRO A 645 23.23 18.98 -28.04
CA PRO A 645 23.90 20.20 -28.47
C PRO A 645 23.68 21.34 -27.46
N ALA A 646 24.75 22.08 -27.15
CA ALA A 646 24.81 23.09 -26.09
C ALA A 646 24.71 22.56 -24.66
N SER A 647 25.02 21.27 -24.43
CA SER A 647 25.32 20.78 -23.08
C SER A 647 26.58 21.43 -22.53
N ARG A 648 26.48 21.99 -21.31
CA ARG A 648 27.63 22.44 -20.51
C ARG A 648 28.19 21.27 -19.73
N ILE A 649 29.50 21.12 -19.72
CA ILE A 649 30.21 20.07 -18.99
C ILE A 649 31.21 20.75 -18.07
N GLU A 650 31.20 20.40 -16.79
CA GLU A 650 32.13 20.91 -15.80
C GLU A 650 32.82 19.75 -15.08
N VAL A 651 34.14 19.72 -15.14
CA VAL A 651 34.96 18.78 -14.38
C VAL A 651 35.43 19.48 -13.11
N VAL A 652 35.11 18.89 -11.96
CA VAL A 652 35.45 19.39 -10.63
C VAL A 652 36.31 18.38 -9.89
N ASP A 653 37.30 18.84 -9.14
CA ASP A 653 38.10 17.97 -8.27
C ASP A 653 37.37 17.63 -6.96
N GLU A 654 37.97 16.74 -6.18
CA GLU A 654 37.48 16.30 -4.86
C GLU A 654 37.30 17.42 -3.82
N ASN A 655 37.86 18.62 -4.07
CA ASN A 655 37.68 19.79 -3.22
C ASN A 655 36.62 20.76 -3.77
N GLY A 656 35.90 20.38 -4.82
CA GLY A 656 34.89 21.21 -5.49
C GLY A 656 35.48 22.32 -6.37
N ARG A 657 36.78 22.29 -6.66
CA ARG A 657 37.39 23.28 -7.55
C ARG A 657 37.14 22.88 -9.00
N SER A 658 36.57 23.81 -9.76
CA SER A 658 36.40 23.66 -11.21
C SER A 658 37.76 23.57 -11.90
N ILE A 659 37.97 22.48 -12.61
CA ILE A 659 39.19 22.14 -13.33
C ILE A 659 39.05 22.50 -14.81
N MET A 660 37.87 22.26 -15.36
CA MET A 660 37.57 22.44 -16.77
C MET A 660 36.08 22.68 -16.95
N ILE A 661 35.72 23.59 -17.86
CA ILE A 661 34.35 23.80 -18.33
C ILE A 661 34.39 23.78 -19.85
N GLU A 662 33.55 22.95 -20.46
CA GLU A 662 33.41 22.81 -21.90
C GLU A 662 31.93 22.92 -22.28
N GLU A 663 31.65 23.51 -23.44
CA GLU A 663 30.33 23.45 -24.06
C GLU A 663 30.42 22.59 -25.31
N ASN A 664 29.57 21.57 -25.40
CA ASN A 664 29.60 20.67 -26.53
C ASN A 664 28.65 21.10 -27.65
N THR A 665 29.09 20.97 -28.90
CA THR A 665 28.23 21.12 -30.08
C THR A 665 27.71 19.80 -30.63
N ASP A 666 28.33 18.67 -30.22
CA ASP A 666 28.04 17.33 -30.74
C ASP A 666 27.33 16.43 -29.72
N SER A 667 27.01 15.19 -30.11
CA SER A 667 26.41 14.18 -29.22
C SER A 667 27.42 13.47 -28.31
N SER A 668 28.70 13.76 -28.51
CA SER A 668 29.79 13.24 -27.70
C SER A 668 30.97 14.21 -27.68
N ILE A 669 31.82 14.10 -26.67
CA ILE A 669 33.05 14.88 -26.54
C ILE A 669 34.14 14.02 -25.90
N LYS A 670 35.40 14.35 -26.18
CA LYS A 670 36.54 13.79 -25.46
C LYS A 670 37.19 14.89 -24.63
N LEU A 671 37.38 14.62 -23.35
CA LEU A 671 38.09 15.51 -22.44
C LEU A 671 39.45 14.92 -22.09
N ASP A 672 40.47 15.78 -22.03
CA ASP A 672 41.83 15.38 -21.66
C ASP A 672 42.17 15.89 -20.26
N LEU A 673 42.17 14.98 -19.29
CA LEU A 673 42.57 15.21 -17.90
C LEU A 673 44.02 14.77 -17.63
N SER A 674 44.81 14.49 -18.67
CA SER A 674 46.19 13.97 -18.53
C SER A 674 47.14 14.92 -17.82
N ASN A 675 46.76 16.17 -17.58
CA ASN A 675 47.56 17.16 -16.84
C ASN A 675 47.15 17.30 -15.36
N ASN A 676 46.08 16.63 -14.93
CA ASN A 676 45.53 16.73 -13.57
C ASN A 676 46.16 15.71 -12.61
N ALA A 677 46.14 15.96 -11.30
CA ALA A 677 46.72 15.03 -10.33
C ALA A 677 45.94 13.72 -10.28
N ASN A 678 46.57 12.62 -9.89
CA ASN A 678 45.81 11.39 -9.59
C ASN A 678 44.85 11.69 -8.43
N GLY A 679 43.58 11.33 -8.58
CA GLY A 679 42.54 11.73 -7.62
C GLY A 679 41.13 11.44 -8.12
N VAL A 680 40.14 11.81 -7.30
CA VAL A 680 38.73 11.72 -7.68
C VAL A 680 38.30 13.02 -8.33
N TYR A 681 37.60 12.90 -9.45
CA TYR A 681 36.99 14.02 -10.15
C TYR A 681 35.51 13.73 -10.36
N PHE A 682 34.70 14.78 -10.43
CA PHE A 682 33.28 14.69 -10.75
C PHE A 682 33.05 15.40 -12.07
N ILE A 683 32.23 14.80 -12.92
CA ILE A 683 31.83 15.40 -14.20
C ILE A 683 30.36 15.75 -14.07
N ASN A 684 30.10 17.05 -14.08
CA ASN A 684 28.76 17.61 -14.14
C ASN A 684 28.43 17.89 -15.60
N VAL A 685 27.27 17.45 -16.05
CA VAL A 685 26.76 17.70 -17.38
C VAL A 685 25.40 18.35 -17.24
N THR A 686 25.18 19.42 -17.99
CA THR A 686 23.96 20.22 -17.94
C THR A 686 23.43 20.48 -19.32
N ASN A 687 22.18 20.10 -19.57
CA ASN A 687 21.57 20.33 -20.89
C ASN A 687 21.11 21.81 -21.04
N PRO A 688 20.69 22.24 -22.24
CA PRO A 688 20.14 23.57 -22.46
C PRO A 688 18.88 23.90 -21.65
N LEU A 689 18.15 22.89 -21.17
CA LEU A 689 17.03 23.08 -20.26
C LEU A 689 17.50 23.36 -18.82
N LYS A 690 18.78 23.13 -18.50
CA LYS A 690 19.49 23.20 -17.21
C LYS A 690 19.33 21.95 -16.32
N GLU A 691 19.07 20.78 -16.89
CA GLU A 691 19.05 19.47 -16.21
C GLU A 691 20.43 19.04 -15.69
N PRO A 692 20.60 18.64 -14.43
CA PRO A 692 21.86 18.08 -13.91
C PRO A 692 22.05 16.59 -14.23
N PHE A 693 23.26 16.21 -14.61
CA PHE A 693 23.81 14.85 -14.50
C PHE A 693 25.20 14.92 -13.86
N THR A 694 25.51 14.07 -12.90
CA THR A 694 26.82 14.04 -12.23
C THR A 694 27.33 12.62 -12.12
N GLU A 695 28.58 12.39 -12.53
CA GLU A 695 29.24 11.09 -12.40
C GLU A 695 30.65 11.21 -11.80
N ARG A 696 31.01 10.25 -10.94
CA ARG A 696 32.33 10.16 -10.30
C ARG A 696 33.32 9.42 -11.21
N ILE A 697 34.45 10.06 -11.52
CA ILE A 697 35.57 9.44 -12.22
C ILE A 697 36.85 9.39 -11.36
N VAL A 698 37.67 8.37 -11.61
CA VAL A 698 38.97 8.18 -10.95
C VAL A 698 40.07 8.38 -11.98
N LEU A 699 40.88 9.42 -11.80
CA LEU A 699 42.08 9.67 -12.60
C LEU A 699 43.27 8.96 -11.96
N LYS A 700 43.85 8.01 -12.69
CA LYS A 700 44.97 7.19 -12.25
C LYS A 700 45.96 7.04 -13.41
N LYS A 701 46.93 7.95 -13.47
CA LYS A 701 48.08 7.89 -14.36
C LYS A 701 49.06 6.79 -13.97
#